data_AF-A0A9D1WAS7-F1
#
_entry.id   AF-A0A9D1WAS7-F1
#
_cell.length_a   1.000
_cell.length_b   1.000
_cell.length_c   1.000
_cell.angle_alpha   90.00
_cell.angle_beta   90.00
_cell.angle_gamma   90.00
#
_symmetry.space_group_name_H-M   'P 1'
#
loop_
_entity.id
_entity.type
_entity.pdbx_description
1 polymer ?
#
loop_
_entity_poly.entity_id
_entity_poly.type
_entity_poly.pdbx_seq_one_letter_code
_entity_poly.pdbx_strand_id
1 'polypeptide(L)'
;MSKFDTFDFDQAIPIINEETEFFPLMSSEDEDEMRNADVPEELSILPLRNTVLFPGVVIPITVGRDKSIKLIKDAYKGDRTIGVVSQVDMKVEDPSFEELYKVGTVARIIKMLQMPDGNTTVIIQGKQRISLEEVTTTEPYIRAKVIKLVEKPLKETKKFEALISSIKELALQIIQLSPNLPSEASVAVRNIESSTFLINFICSNLTIEIDKKQSLLEVNNFTKRAESLLEHLTIEMQMLELKNQIQNKVRVDLDKQQRDYFLNQQLKTIQEELGGNTPDLEIDELRSRAKKKKWANYVKEHFNKELEKLGRINPAAPEYSIQLNYLETVLDLPWNHVSKDNFDLQRAEKVLDKDHYGLEKVKKRIIEYLAVLKLKNDMKAPIICLVGPPGVGKTSLGKSIAKALNRKYTRMALGGLRDEAEIRGHRKTYIGALPGRIIQSIKKAGTSNPVFVLDEIDKMSTDFKGDPSSALLEVLDPEQNTTFYDHYLEVEYDLSKVLFIATANTLSTIQPALLDRMEIIEVNGYTLEEKIQIARKHLIPKQRNQHGLNSKQIAIKPKIVEKLVEEYTRESGVRGLEKKIGSIVRGIATKIAMEKTYTPAVSKEDIEDMLGAPIFDKDIYEDNEIAGVVTGLAWTAVGGDILFIESSLSPGKGRLHLTGNLGDIMKESATLAMAYLRANAEKFNIPNEVFDKWDVNIHVPAGATPKDGPSAGITMLTALTSLFTQRKVRSKIAMTGEITLRGKVLPVGGIKEKILAAKRANINEIILSSSNKKDVLEIKEDYIKDLKFHYIDDMAEVIDHALLKTKVKNPKKLY
;
A
#
# COMPACT_ATOMS: atom_id res chain seq x y z
N MET A 1 -43.21 -40.05 19.18
CA MET A 1 -42.90 -39.41 17.88
C MET A 1 -42.84 -37.92 18.15
N SER A 2 -41.76 -37.14 18.02
CA SER A 2 -40.35 -37.28 17.62
C SER A 2 -39.61 -36.14 18.36
N LYS A 3 -38.54 -36.40 19.12
CA LYS A 3 -37.14 -36.08 18.74
C LYS A 3 -36.99 -34.80 17.89
N PHE A 4 -36.50 -33.70 18.48
CA PHE A 4 -35.12 -33.20 18.36
C PHE A 4 -34.97 -31.85 19.09
N ASP A 5 -33.86 -31.72 19.82
CA ASP A 5 -33.33 -30.52 20.48
C ASP A 5 -33.23 -29.29 19.58
N THR A 6 -33.33 -28.10 20.19
CA THR A 6 -32.43 -26.98 19.89
C THR A 6 -32.19 -26.13 21.15
N PHE A 7 -31.00 -26.30 21.74
CA PHE A 7 -30.21 -25.35 22.53
C PHE A 7 -30.85 -24.69 23.77
N ASP A 8 -30.70 -25.38 24.91
CA ASP A 8 -30.81 -24.80 26.25
C ASP A 8 -29.50 -24.07 26.59
N PHE A 9 -29.54 -22.74 26.61
CA PHE A 9 -28.36 -21.86 26.77
C PHE A 9 -27.74 -21.92 28.17
N ASP A 10 -28.45 -22.49 29.14
CA ASP A 10 -28.01 -22.54 30.55
C ASP A 10 -27.12 -23.75 30.88
N GLN A 11 -26.87 -24.66 29.93
CA GLN A 11 -25.93 -25.79 30.10
C GLN A 11 -24.55 -25.57 29.45
N ALA A 12 -24.31 -24.42 28.80
CA ALA A 12 -23.02 -24.08 28.18
C ALA A 12 -22.09 -23.25 29.09
N ILE A 13 -22.41 -23.11 30.38
CA ILE A 13 -21.54 -22.45 31.35
C ILE A 13 -21.38 -23.36 32.58
N PRO A 14 -20.28 -24.14 32.61
CA PRO A 14 -19.67 -24.46 33.89
C PRO A 14 -18.24 -23.89 33.95
N ILE A 15 -17.98 -23.15 35.04
CA ILE A 15 -16.68 -22.83 35.63
C ILE A 15 -15.97 -21.58 35.08
N ILE A 16 -16.61 -20.42 35.20
CA ILE A 16 -15.90 -19.18 35.58
C ILE A 16 -16.75 -18.48 36.65
N ASN A 17 -16.95 -19.16 37.77
CA ASN A 17 -17.43 -18.56 39.01
C ASN A 17 -16.99 -19.47 40.14
N GLU A 18 -15.69 -19.45 40.41
CA GLU A 18 -15.06 -19.83 41.68
C GLU A 18 -13.63 -19.27 41.64
N GLU A 19 -13.39 -18.28 42.50
CA GLU A 19 -12.09 -17.67 42.83
C GLU A 19 -11.28 -17.05 41.66
N THR A 20 -11.40 -15.73 41.47
CA THR A 20 -10.23 -14.95 41.04
C THR A 20 -9.15 -15.09 42.12
N GLU A 21 -8.30 -16.12 42.01
CA GLU A 21 -7.03 -16.20 42.73
C GLU A 21 -6.22 -14.96 42.35
N PHE A 22 -6.26 -13.92 43.19
CA PHE A 22 -5.32 -12.82 43.09
C PHE A 22 -3.92 -13.40 43.31
N PHE A 23 -3.09 -13.39 42.27
CA PHE A 23 -1.68 -13.70 42.44
C PHE A 23 -1.09 -12.69 43.43
N PRO A 24 -0.44 -13.15 44.52
CA PRO A 24 0.12 -12.24 45.51
C PRO A 24 1.12 -11.28 44.85
N LEU A 25 0.98 -9.98 45.13
CA LEU A 25 1.95 -8.98 44.74
C LEU A 25 3.24 -9.28 45.53
N MET A 26 4.36 -9.43 44.83
CA MET A 26 5.64 -9.80 45.44
C MET A 26 6.12 -8.70 46.40
N SER A 27 6.62 -9.12 47.55
CA SER A 27 7.30 -8.27 48.52
C SER A 27 8.76 -8.01 48.10
N SER A 28 9.42 -7.04 48.75
CA SER A 28 10.86 -6.80 48.56
C SER A 28 11.72 -8.00 49.01
N GLU A 29 11.24 -8.79 49.97
CA GLU A 29 11.93 -10.00 50.45
C GLU A 29 11.90 -11.12 49.38
N ASP A 30 10.76 -11.30 48.70
CA ASP A 30 10.62 -12.26 47.59
C ASP A 30 11.57 -11.92 46.41
N GLU A 31 11.82 -10.63 46.16
CA GLU A 31 12.75 -10.18 45.12
C GLU A 31 14.21 -10.52 45.44
N ASP A 32 14.64 -10.35 46.70
CA ASP A 32 16.00 -10.67 47.12
C ASP A 32 16.27 -12.19 47.12
N GLU A 33 15.29 -13.01 47.49
CA GLU A 33 15.37 -14.46 47.34
C GLU A 33 15.48 -14.87 45.86
N MET A 34 14.68 -14.25 44.99
CA MET A 34 14.74 -14.50 43.55
C MET A 34 16.06 -14.08 42.91
N ARG A 35 16.61 -12.95 43.33
CA ARG A 35 17.90 -12.45 42.85
C ARG A 35 19.06 -13.34 43.29
N ASN A 36 18.95 -13.97 44.46
CA ASN A 36 19.98 -14.86 45.00
C ASN A 36 19.81 -16.33 44.61
N ALA A 37 18.69 -16.71 43.99
CA ALA A 37 18.46 -18.08 43.52
C ALA A 37 19.55 -18.56 42.55
N ASP A 38 19.98 -19.82 42.73
CA ASP A 38 20.90 -20.50 41.84
C ASP A 38 20.21 -20.79 40.50
N VAL A 39 20.90 -20.46 39.40
CA VAL A 39 20.44 -20.71 38.04
C VAL A 39 21.20 -21.94 37.52
N PRO A 40 20.50 -22.99 37.05
CA PRO A 40 21.16 -24.15 36.45
C PRO A 40 22.05 -23.73 35.27
N GLU A 41 23.21 -24.39 35.11
CA GLU A 41 24.13 -24.09 33.99
C GLU A 41 23.51 -24.38 32.62
N GLU A 42 22.55 -25.30 32.55
CA GLU A 42 21.85 -25.69 31.32
C GLU A 42 20.33 -25.68 31.55
N LEU A 43 19.59 -25.05 30.63
CA LEU A 43 18.12 -24.96 30.69
C LEU A 43 17.47 -25.39 29.38
N SER A 44 16.26 -25.94 29.50
CA SER A 44 15.35 -26.14 28.37
C SER A 44 14.74 -24.81 27.97
N ILE A 45 14.90 -24.40 26.72
CA ILE A 45 14.52 -23.07 26.22
C ILE A 45 13.16 -23.13 25.53
N LEU A 46 12.20 -22.35 26.03
CA LEU A 46 10.88 -22.13 25.46
C LEU A 46 10.87 -20.83 24.64
N PRO A 47 10.75 -20.91 23.30
CA PRO A 47 10.62 -19.73 22.46
C PRO A 47 9.22 -19.11 22.55
N LEU A 48 9.14 -17.81 22.86
CA LEU A 48 7.91 -17.03 22.85
C LEU A 48 7.75 -16.27 21.54
N ARG A 49 6.57 -16.36 20.92
CA ARG A 49 6.24 -15.68 19.65
C ARG A 49 6.02 -14.18 19.83
N ASN A 50 5.08 -13.79 20.69
CA ASN A 50 4.53 -12.43 20.71
C ASN A 50 4.75 -11.65 22.02
N THR A 51 5.65 -12.10 22.90
CA THR A 51 5.86 -11.44 24.19
C THR A 51 7.24 -11.70 24.76
N VAL A 52 7.68 -10.81 25.64
CA VAL A 52 8.94 -10.85 26.37
C VAL A 52 8.61 -11.02 27.85
N LEU A 53 9.14 -12.05 28.51
CA LEU A 53 8.92 -12.29 29.93
C LEU A 53 9.95 -11.55 30.77
N PHE A 54 9.49 -10.69 31.67
CA PHE A 54 10.34 -9.97 32.63
C PHE A 54 10.42 -10.69 33.99
N PRO A 55 11.51 -10.52 34.75
CA PRO A 55 11.62 -11.04 36.12
C PRO A 55 10.46 -10.58 37.02
N GLY A 56 9.95 -11.50 37.83
CA GLY A 56 8.85 -11.29 38.76
C GLY A 56 7.46 -11.42 38.15
N VAL A 57 7.30 -11.15 36.85
CA VAL A 57 5.99 -11.10 36.21
C VAL A 57 5.45 -12.50 35.94
N VAL A 58 4.16 -12.69 36.17
CA VAL A 58 3.41 -13.91 35.85
C VAL A 58 2.61 -13.68 34.58
N ILE A 59 2.77 -14.56 33.59
CA ILE A 59 2.02 -14.50 32.33
C ILE A 59 1.46 -15.88 31.95
N PRO A 60 0.21 -15.94 31.43
CA PRO A 60 -0.31 -17.15 30.78
C PRO A 60 0.20 -17.22 29.32
N ILE A 61 0.79 -18.35 28.94
CA ILE A 61 1.23 -18.63 27.57
C ILE A 61 0.50 -19.85 27.04
N THR A 62 -0.20 -19.69 25.91
CA THR A 62 -0.76 -20.82 25.16
C THR A 62 0.33 -21.45 24.30
N VAL A 63 0.51 -22.75 24.44
CA VAL A 63 1.58 -23.51 23.76
C VAL A 63 0.96 -24.44 22.72
N GLY A 64 1.24 -24.18 21.44
CA GLY A 64 0.70 -24.97 20.32
C GLY A 64 1.71 -25.89 19.62
N ARG A 65 3.02 -25.66 19.78
CA ARG A 65 4.07 -26.45 19.10
C ARG A 65 4.30 -27.77 19.82
N ASP A 66 4.42 -28.86 19.08
CA ASP A 66 4.72 -30.19 19.65
C ASP A 66 6.01 -30.19 20.48
N LYS A 67 7.07 -29.53 20.00
CA LYS A 67 8.35 -29.39 20.74
C LYS A 67 8.16 -28.64 22.06
N SER A 68 7.37 -27.57 22.06
CA SER A 68 7.11 -26.77 23.26
C SER A 68 6.20 -27.51 24.24
N ILE A 69 5.17 -28.23 23.77
CA ILE A 69 4.32 -29.07 24.63
C ILE A 69 5.16 -30.15 25.31
N LYS A 70 6.07 -30.78 24.57
CA LYS A 70 6.99 -31.79 25.10
C LYS A 70 7.94 -31.20 26.15
N LEU A 71 8.56 -30.05 25.86
CA LEU A 71 9.40 -29.32 26.81
C LEU A 71 8.67 -29.03 28.12
N ILE A 72 7.45 -28.50 28.05
CA ILE A 72 6.68 -28.15 29.24
C ILE A 72 6.32 -29.42 30.03
N LYS A 73 5.90 -30.50 29.36
CA LYS A 73 5.60 -31.78 30.04
C LYS A 73 6.82 -32.37 30.75
N ASP A 74 7.99 -32.29 30.15
CA ASP A 74 9.23 -32.80 30.73
C ASP A 74 9.70 -31.91 31.90
N ALA A 75 9.68 -30.59 31.73
CA ALA A 75 10.01 -29.64 32.79
C ALA A 75 9.02 -29.72 33.98
N TYR A 76 7.73 -29.95 33.72
CA TYR A 76 6.70 -30.04 34.77
C TYR A 76 6.86 -31.29 35.65
N LYS A 77 7.44 -32.38 35.11
CA LYS A 77 7.81 -33.58 35.87
C LYS A 77 9.07 -33.39 36.71
N GLY A 78 9.93 -32.45 36.33
CA GLY A 78 11.19 -32.14 37.00
C GLY A 78 11.07 -30.99 38.00
N ASP A 79 12.02 -30.05 37.93
CA ASP A 79 12.15 -28.89 38.81
C ASP A 79 11.25 -27.70 38.43
N ARG A 80 10.45 -27.85 37.35
CA ARG A 80 9.55 -26.83 36.80
C ARG A 80 10.27 -25.56 36.34
N THR A 81 11.59 -25.62 36.13
CA THR A 81 12.40 -24.47 35.72
C THR A 81 12.72 -24.55 34.24
N ILE A 82 12.50 -23.45 33.52
CA ILE A 82 12.73 -23.35 32.08
C ILE A 82 13.40 -22.02 31.74
N GLY A 83 14.14 -21.96 30.65
CA GLY A 83 14.56 -20.70 30.05
C GLY A 83 13.48 -20.19 29.09
N VAL A 84 13.16 -18.91 29.12
CA VAL A 84 12.13 -18.32 28.27
C VAL A 84 12.72 -17.16 27.50
N VAL A 85 12.61 -17.23 26.17
CA VAL A 85 13.31 -16.33 25.26
C VAL A 85 12.40 -15.99 24.11
N SER A 86 12.37 -14.72 23.70
CA SER A 86 11.56 -14.29 22.55
C SER A 86 12.25 -14.68 21.23
N GLN A 87 11.47 -14.97 20.19
CA GLN A 87 12.00 -15.15 18.84
C GLN A 87 12.08 -13.82 18.09
N VAL A 88 13.03 -13.70 17.15
CA VAL A 88 13.28 -12.47 16.38
C VAL A 88 12.17 -12.21 15.36
N ASP A 89 11.79 -13.22 14.57
CA ASP A 89 10.69 -13.12 13.61
C ASP A 89 9.48 -13.95 14.08
N MET A 90 8.35 -13.29 14.35
CA MET A 90 7.10 -13.91 14.80
C MET A 90 6.51 -14.92 13.79
N LYS A 91 6.87 -14.82 12.51
CA LYS A 91 6.34 -15.67 11.43
C LYS A 91 6.99 -17.06 11.39
N VAL A 92 8.14 -17.23 12.03
CA VAL A 92 8.85 -18.50 12.03
C VAL A 92 8.15 -19.49 12.97
N GLU A 93 7.61 -20.53 12.36
CA GLU A 93 6.85 -21.57 13.05
C GLU A 93 7.71 -22.37 14.01
N ASP A 94 8.95 -22.72 13.69
CA ASP A 94 9.89 -23.41 14.60
C ASP A 94 11.26 -22.72 14.56
N PRO A 95 11.54 -21.77 15.48
CA PRO A 95 12.76 -20.98 15.43
C PRO A 95 13.97 -21.82 15.82
N SER A 96 15.05 -21.64 15.06
CA SER A 96 16.39 -22.12 15.39
C SER A 96 17.03 -21.26 16.50
N PHE A 97 18.13 -21.74 17.09
CA PHE A 97 18.84 -21.02 18.15
C PHE A 97 19.32 -19.62 17.74
N GLU A 98 19.70 -19.43 16.47
CA GLU A 98 20.15 -18.14 15.93
C GLU A 98 19.00 -17.14 15.71
N GLU A 99 17.76 -17.63 15.65
CA GLU A 99 16.54 -16.84 15.48
C GLU A 99 15.89 -16.46 16.83
N LEU A 100 16.58 -16.73 17.94
CA LEU A 100 16.20 -16.29 19.29
C LEU A 100 17.05 -15.10 19.72
N TYR A 101 16.47 -14.20 20.52
CA TYR A 101 17.29 -13.17 21.16
C TYR A 101 18.26 -13.81 22.17
N LYS A 102 19.42 -13.17 22.38
CA LYS A 102 20.44 -13.69 23.30
C LYS A 102 20.03 -13.58 24.77
N VAL A 103 19.24 -12.57 25.13
CA VAL A 103 18.82 -12.33 26.51
C VAL A 103 17.39 -12.80 26.71
N GLY A 104 17.17 -13.57 27.77
CA GLY A 104 15.85 -14.00 28.21
C GLY A 104 15.74 -14.05 29.73
N THR A 105 14.76 -14.82 30.20
CA THR A 105 14.45 -14.93 31.63
C THR A 105 14.26 -16.39 32.00
N VAL A 106 14.89 -16.84 33.09
CA VAL A 106 14.53 -18.10 33.76
C VAL A 106 13.10 -17.96 34.24
N ALA A 107 12.24 -18.90 33.91
CA ALA A 107 10.87 -18.93 34.40
C ALA A 107 10.58 -20.22 35.14
N ARG A 108 9.66 -20.12 36.10
CA ARG A 108 9.10 -21.27 36.80
C ARG A 108 7.68 -21.51 36.33
N ILE A 109 7.35 -22.75 36.01
CA ILE A 109 5.98 -23.15 35.67
C ILE A 109 5.15 -23.23 36.96
N ILE A 110 4.16 -22.35 37.10
CA ILE A 110 3.25 -22.34 38.25
C ILE A 110 2.17 -23.40 38.04
N LYS A 111 1.47 -23.34 36.90
CA LYS A 111 0.29 -24.16 36.60
C LYS A 111 0.21 -24.48 35.12
N MET A 112 -0.30 -25.67 34.80
CA MET A 112 -0.65 -26.07 33.44
C MET A 112 -2.16 -26.32 33.41
N LEU A 113 -2.83 -25.70 32.45
CA LEU A 113 -4.27 -25.80 32.24
C LEU A 113 -4.52 -26.36 30.84
N GLN A 114 -5.35 -27.40 30.75
CA GLN A 114 -5.79 -27.92 29.47
C GLN A 114 -7.16 -27.34 29.14
N MET A 115 -7.22 -26.58 28.05
CA MET A 115 -8.44 -25.89 27.63
C MET A 115 -9.39 -26.86 26.91
N PRO A 116 -10.72 -26.59 26.89
CA PRO A 116 -11.71 -27.45 26.23
C PRO A 116 -11.50 -27.59 24.71
N ASP A 117 -10.81 -26.64 24.09
CA ASP A 117 -10.44 -26.63 22.66
C ASP A 117 -9.24 -27.54 22.33
N GLY A 118 -8.65 -28.21 23.34
CA GLY A 118 -7.51 -29.10 23.21
C GLY A 118 -6.15 -28.42 23.38
N ASN A 119 -6.09 -27.08 23.47
CA ASN A 119 -4.84 -26.34 23.65
C ASN A 119 -4.34 -26.37 25.10
N THR A 120 -3.02 -26.38 25.30
CA THR A 120 -2.41 -26.32 26.64
C THR A 120 -1.98 -24.89 26.95
N THR A 121 -2.53 -24.30 28.00
CA THR A 121 -2.10 -22.99 28.53
C THR A 121 -1.26 -23.18 29.78
N VAL A 122 -0.10 -22.53 29.82
CA VAL A 122 0.87 -22.65 30.93
C VAL A 122 1.04 -21.29 31.57
N ILE A 123 0.89 -21.24 32.89
CA ILE A 123 1.15 -20.03 33.68
C ILE A 123 2.59 -20.09 34.16
N ILE A 124 3.41 -19.14 33.71
CA ILE A 124 4.83 -19.07 34.02
C ILE A 124 5.16 -17.78 34.76
N GLN A 125 6.10 -17.85 35.70
CA GLN A 125 6.61 -16.70 36.44
C GLN A 125 8.08 -16.47 36.09
N GLY A 126 8.42 -15.28 35.61
CA GLY A 126 9.81 -14.89 35.42
C GLY A 126 10.56 -14.80 36.75
N LYS A 127 11.79 -15.32 36.80
CA LYS A 127 12.65 -15.33 37.99
C LYS A 127 13.85 -14.42 37.82
N GLN A 128 14.72 -14.73 36.86
CA GLN A 128 16.01 -14.05 36.74
C GLN A 128 16.43 -13.91 35.28
N ARG A 129 17.07 -12.80 34.91
CA ARG A 129 17.58 -12.58 33.55
C ARG A 129 18.79 -13.48 33.26
N ILE A 130 18.84 -14.00 32.04
CA ILE A 130 19.89 -14.89 31.55
C ILE A 130 20.36 -14.50 30.16
N SER A 131 21.61 -14.81 29.86
CA SER A 131 22.19 -14.80 28.51
C SER A 131 22.29 -16.24 28.01
N LEU A 132 21.84 -16.50 26.78
CA LEU A 132 22.08 -17.74 26.06
C LEU A 132 23.49 -17.73 25.48
N GLU A 133 24.29 -18.76 25.76
CA GLU A 133 25.67 -18.84 25.26
C GLU A 133 25.83 -19.87 24.15
N GLU A 134 25.55 -21.14 24.46
CA GLU A 134 25.83 -22.28 23.58
C GLU A 134 24.65 -23.25 23.58
N VAL A 135 24.23 -23.69 22.39
CA VAL A 135 23.22 -24.76 22.25
C VAL A 135 23.85 -26.11 22.54
N THR A 136 23.26 -26.87 23.47
CA THR A 136 23.73 -28.22 23.83
C THR A 136 22.97 -29.30 23.07
N THR A 137 21.68 -29.10 22.81
CA THR A 137 20.82 -30.06 22.11
C THR A 137 19.65 -29.34 21.45
N THR A 138 19.24 -29.76 20.25
CA THR A 138 18.11 -29.18 19.50
C THR A 138 16.88 -30.09 19.44
N GLU A 139 17.05 -31.40 19.60
CA GLU A 139 15.99 -32.41 19.59
C GLU A 139 15.93 -33.16 20.94
N PRO A 140 14.76 -33.34 21.57
CA PRO A 140 13.40 -33.06 21.07
C PRO A 140 12.95 -31.59 21.20
N TYR A 141 13.75 -30.74 21.84
CA TYR A 141 13.57 -29.29 21.97
C TYR A 141 14.93 -28.65 22.31
N ILE A 142 15.01 -27.32 22.22
CA ILE A 142 16.27 -26.58 22.44
C ILE A 142 16.67 -26.64 23.91
N ARG A 143 17.91 -27.05 24.17
CA ARG A 143 18.63 -26.85 25.43
C ARG A 143 19.87 -26.02 25.17
N ALA A 144 20.18 -25.12 26.10
CA ALA A 144 21.32 -24.23 25.98
C ALA A 144 21.96 -23.98 27.35
N LYS A 145 23.27 -23.72 27.32
CA LYS A 145 24.00 -23.18 28.46
C LYS A 145 23.62 -21.72 28.66
N VAL A 146 23.42 -21.35 29.93
CA VAL A 146 22.92 -20.02 30.30
C VAL A 146 23.82 -19.38 31.35
N ILE A 147 24.00 -18.07 31.24
CA ILE A 147 24.71 -17.28 32.25
C ILE A 147 23.74 -16.31 32.92
N LYS A 148 23.74 -16.31 34.26
CA LYS A 148 22.97 -15.36 35.07
C LYS A 148 23.47 -13.93 34.83
N LEU A 149 22.58 -13.03 34.40
CA LEU A 149 22.89 -11.61 34.28
C LEU A 149 22.66 -10.93 35.62
N VAL A 150 23.73 -10.48 36.26
CA VAL A 150 23.67 -9.75 37.53
C VAL A 150 23.42 -8.26 37.25
N GLU A 151 22.35 -7.73 37.84
CA GLU A 151 22.01 -6.32 37.72
C GLU A 151 22.99 -5.46 38.52
N LYS A 152 23.28 -4.24 38.03
CA LYS A 152 24.06 -3.28 38.83
C LYS A 152 23.23 -2.84 40.04
N PRO A 153 23.83 -2.73 41.24
CA PRO A 153 23.10 -2.33 42.44
C PRO A 153 22.44 -0.97 42.26
N LEU A 154 21.18 -0.88 42.66
CA LEU A 154 20.37 0.32 42.65
C LEU A 154 21.02 1.39 43.53
N LYS A 155 21.17 2.60 42.99
CA LYS A 155 21.46 3.80 43.79
C LYS A 155 20.19 4.63 43.86
N GLU A 156 19.48 4.50 44.97
CA GLU A 156 18.30 5.32 45.25
C GLU A 156 18.75 6.79 45.39
N THR A 157 18.41 7.59 44.40
CA THR A 157 18.65 9.03 44.39
C THR A 157 17.30 9.72 44.29
N LYS A 158 17.17 10.95 44.78
CA LYS A 158 15.94 11.75 44.64
C LYS A 158 15.44 11.84 43.18
N LYS A 159 16.35 11.78 42.21
CA LYS A 159 16.01 11.75 40.77
C LYS A 159 15.33 10.45 40.35
N PHE A 160 15.76 9.33 40.92
CA PHE A 160 15.19 8.02 40.65
C PHE A 160 13.78 7.88 41.23
N GLU A 161 13.54 8.37 42.45
CA GLU A 161 12.19 8.42 43.04
C GLU A 161 11.22 9.24 42.18
N ALA A 162 11.65 10.41 41.69
CA ALA A 162 10.85 11.24 40.78
C ALA A 162 10.54 10.55 39.44
N LEU A 163 11.51 9.79 38.92
CA LEU A 163 11.34 8.98 37.70
C LEU A 163 10.30 7.88 37.89
N ILE A 164 10.36 7.16 39.02
CA ILE A 164 9.38 6.12 39.36
C ILE A 164 7.97 6.72 39.51
N SER A 165 7.83 7.87 40.19
CA SER A 165 6.54 8.58 40.28
C SER A 165 5.98 8.92 38.92
N SER A 166 6.82 9.46 38.02
CA SER A 166 6.42 9.84 36.65
C SER A 166 5.97 8.63 35.82
N ILE A 167 6.67 7.51 35.93
CA ILE A 167 6.31 6.24 35.27
C ILE A 167 4.95 5.75 35.79
N LYS A 168 4.74 5.78 37.12
CA LYS A 168 3.49 5.34 37.76
C LYS A 168 2.31 6.22 37.32
N GLU A 169 2.50 7.54 37.28
CA GLU A 169 1.49 8.50 36.83
C GLU A 169 1.11 8.28 35.35
N LEU A 170 2.09 8.21 34.45
CA LEU A 170 1.83 7.97 33.03
C LEU A 170 1.16 6.61 32.78
N ALA A 171 1.60 5.55 33.48
CA ALA A 171 0.97 4.25 33.36
C ALA A 171 -0.51 4.29 33.78
N LEU A 172 -0.84 5.00 34.87
CA LEU A 172 -2.24 5.16 35.30
C LEU A 172 -3.07 5.96 34.29
N GLN A 173 -2.51 7.01 33.69
CA GLN A 173 -3.19 7.78 32.65
C GLN A 173 -3.44 6.95 31.38
N ILE A 174 -2.46 6.15 30.97
CA ILE A 174 -2.59 5.20 29.84
C ILE A 174 -3.72 4.19 30.12
N ILE A 175 -3.80 3.63 31.33
CA ILE A 175 -4.87 2.70 31.71
C ILE A 175 -6.24 3.39 31.61
N GLN A 176 -6.36 4.65 32.01
CA GLN A 176 -7.62 5.40 31.93
C GLN A 176 -8.06 5.70 30.49
N LEU A 177 -7.12 5.99 29.60
CA LEU A 177 -7.40 6.32 28.20
C LEU A 177 -7.54 5.10 27.30
N SER A 178 -7.12 3.92 27.75
CA SER A 178 -7.16 2.69 26.97
C SER A 178 -8.48 1.93 27.17
N PRO A 179 -9.34 1.80 26.13
CA PRO A 179 -10.63 1.13 26.26
C PRO A 179 -10.55 -0.39 26.46
N ASN A 180 -9.37 -0.98 26.25
CA ASN A 180 -9.17 -2.43 26.31
C ASN A 180 -8.57 -2.89 27.65
N LEU A 181 -8.22 -1.97 28.56
CA LEU A 181 -7.62 -2.32 29.85
C LEU A 181 -8.70 -2.31 30.95
N PRO A 182 -8.82 -3.39 31.74
CA PRO A 182 -9.77 -3.44 32.86
C PRO A 182 -9.38 -2.42 33.94
N SER A 183 -10.37 -1.81 34.58
CA SER A 183 -10.18 -0.80 35.63
C SER A 183 -9.34 -1.29 36.82
N GLU A 184 -9.40 -2.59 37.08
CA GLU A 184 -8.67 -3.34 38.09
C GLU A 184 -7.16 -3.23 37.90
N ALA A 185 -6.67 -3.07 36.65
CA ALA A 185 -5.25 -2.87 36.37
C ALA A 185 -4.69 -1.60 37.03
N SER A 186 -5.51 -0.56 37.18
CA SER A 186 -5.11 0.67 37.88
C SER A 186 -4.92 0.46 39.39
N VAL A 187 -5.61 -0.52 39.98
CA VAL A 187 -5.47 -0.88 41.40
C VAL A 187 -4.19 -1.69 41.59
N ALA A 188 -3.92 -2.65 40.69
CA ALA A 188 -2.68 -3.43 40.70
C ALA A 188 -1.44 -2.53 40.63
N VAL A 189 -1.39 -1.59 39.68
CA VAL A 189 -0.25 -0.65 39.55
C VAL A 189 -0.08 0.25 40.78
N ARG A 190 -1.18 0.65 41.43
CA ARG A 190 -1.13 1.47 42.66
C ARG A 190 -0.54 0.71 43.84
N ASN A 191 -0.86 -0.56 43.98
CA ASN A 191 -0.47 -1.40 45.11
C ASN A 191 0.94 -2.02 44.97
N ILE A 192 1.62 -1.85 43.84
CA ILE A 192 3.03 -2.24 43.73
C ILE A 192 3.90 -1.27 44.51
N GLU A 193 4.60 -1.79 45.53
CA GLU A 193 5.54 -1.06 46.38
C GLU A 193 6.99 -1.12 45.85
N SER A 194 7.42 -2.28 45.32
CA SER A 194 8.76 -2.40 44.75
C SER A 194 8.90 -1.64 43.43
N SER A 195 9.90 -0.76 43.37
CA SER A 195 10.26 -0.05 42.13
C SER A 195 10.75 -1.00 41.04
N THR A 196 11.43 -2.09 41.42
CA THR A 196 11.95 -3.11 40.50
C THR A 196 10.81 -3.88 39.85
N PHE A 197 9.91 -4.40 40.68
CA PHE A 197 8.72 -5.08 40.21
C PHE A 197 7.84 -4.17 39.35
N LEU A 198 7.63 -2.92 39.76
CA LEU A 198 6.80 -1.97 39.02
C LEU A 198 7.28 -1.79 37.58
N ILE A 199 8.59 -1.58 37.39
CA ILE A 199 9.17 -1.40 36.05
C ILE A 199 9.02 -2.67 35.23
N ASN A 200 9.38 -3.83 35.79
CA ASN A 200 9.26 -5.10 35.08
C ASN A 200 7.81 -5.42 34.70
N PHE A 201 6.87 -5.14 35.61
CA PHE A 201 5.44 -5.31 35.40
C PHE A 201 4.91 -4.41 34.28
N ILE A 202 5.26 -3.11 34.28
CA ILE A 202 4.85 -2.19 33.23
C ILE A 202 5.51 -2.57 31.90
N CYS A 203 6.81 -2.88 31.87
CA CYS A 203 7.51 -3.32 30.66
C CYS A 203 6.86 -4.56 30.03
N SER A 204 6.44 -5.53 30.85
CA SER A 204 5.80 -6.76 30.36
C SER A 204 4.42 -6.47 29.75
N ASN A 205 3.65 -5.55 30.33
CA ASN A 205 2.28 -5.22 29.90
C ASN A 205 2.20 -4.10 28.85
N LEU A 206 3.28 -3.37 28.60
CA LEU A 206 3.32 -2.29 27.61
C LEU A 206 3.12 -2.83 26.19
N THR A 207 2.26 -2.18 25.39
CA THR A 207 1.92 -2.62 24.03
C THR A 207 2.83 -1.95 22.99
N ILE A 208 4.10 -2.34 22.95
CA ILE A 208 5.10 -1.86 21.98
C ILE A 208 5.67 -3.02 21.14
N GLU A 209 6.33 -2.69 20.03
CA GLU A 209 7.04 -3.66 19.18
C GLU A 209 8.02 -4.51 20.00
N ILE A 210 8.15 -5.79 19.64
CA ILE A 210 8.96 -6.77 20.38
C ILE A 210 10.42 -6.34 20.45
N ASP A 211 11.00 -5.82 19.37
CA ASP A 211 12.38 -5.33 19.36
C ASP A 211 12.63 -4.28 20.46
N LYS A 212 11.70 -3.34 20.62
CA LYS A 212 11.79 -2.30 21.66
C LYS A 212 11.59 -2.90 23.05
N LYS A 213 10.61 -3.80 23.23
CA LYS A 213 10.38 -4.47 24.52
C LYS A 213 11.58 -5.34 24.93
N GLN A 214 12.18 -6.02 23.97
CA GLN A 214 13.38 -6.84 24.17
C GLN A 214 14.58 -5.96 24.55
N SER A 215 14.75 -4.80 23.90
CA SER A 215 15.81 -3.85 24.27
C SER A 215 15.72 -3.41 25.74
N LEU A 216 14.51 -3.25 26.31
CA LEU A 216 14.30 -2.94 27.73
C LEU A 216 14.78 -4.08 28.65
N LEU A 217 14.56 -5.35 28.28
CA LEU A 217 15.05 -6.50 29.02
C LEU A 217 16.59 -6.57 29.02
N GLU A 218 17.22 -6.15 27.91
CA GLU A 218 18.66 -6.17 27.72
C GLU A 218 19.40 -5.06 28.49
N VAL A 219 18.74 -3.94 28.82
CA VAL A 219 19.37 -2.86 29.58
C VAL A 219 19.79 -3.34 30.97
N ASN A 220 21.10 -3.43 31.22
CA ASN A 220 21.62 -3.89 32.52
C ASN A 220 21.66 -2.81 33.62
N ASN A 221 21.46 -1.53 33.28
CA ASN A 221 21.38 -0.44 34.25
C ASN A 221 19.91 -0.11 34.52
N PHE A 222 19.47 -0.35 35.75
CA PHE A 222 18.08 -0.16 36.14
C PHE A 222 17.56 1.27 35.92
N THR A 223 18.34 2.30 36.28
CA THR A 223 17.96 3.70 36.05
C THR A 223 17.79 4.00 34.56
N LYS A 224 18.69 3.50 33.71
CA LYS A 224 18.56 3.66 32.25
C LYS A 224 17.35 2.93 31.68
N ARG A 225 17.02 1.75 32.23
CA ARG A 225 15.81 1.01 31.86
C ARG A 225 14.56 1.81 32.21
N ALA A 226 14.54 2.44 33.38
CA ALA A 226 13.46 3.32 33.82
C ALA A 226 13.31 4.56 32.91
N GLU A 227 14.42 5.20 32.53
CA GLU A 227 14.42 6.34 31.59
C GLU A 227 13.87 5.94 30.22
N SER A 228 14.32 4.81 29.67
CA SER A 228 13.84 4.28 28.39
C SER A 228 12.36 3.85 28.45
N LEU A 229 11.92 3.27 29.58
CA LEU A 229 10.51 2.97 29.80
C LEU A 229 9.66 4.24 29.81
N LEU A 230 10.11 5.30 30.50
CA LEU A 230 9.41 6.59 30.53
C LEU A 230 9.26 7.19 29.12
N GLU A 231 10.31 7.12 28.31
CA GLU A 231 10.28 7.56 26.91
C GLU A 231 9.21 6.81 26.10
N HIS A 232 9.18 5.48 26.21
CA HIS A 232 8.18 4.66 25.53
C HIS A 232 6.75 4.92 26.03
N LEU A 233 6.54 5.08 27.34
CA LEU A 233 5.23 5.45 27.90
C LEU A 233 4.77 6.82 27.40
N THR A 234 5.69 7.78 27.26
CA THR A 234 5.37 9.12 26.76
C THR A 234 4.89 9.07 25.31
N ILE A 235 5.56 8.29 24.46
CA ILE A 235 5.16 8.10 23.06
C ILE A 235 3.80 7.41 22.98
N GLU A 236 3.58 6.36 23.78
CA GLU A 236 2.32 5.61 23.80
C GLU A 236 1.16 6.50 24.26
N MET A 237 1.40 7.33 25.28
CA MET A 237 0.43 8.30 25.76
C MET A 237 0.03 9.31 24.67
N GLN A 238 1.00 9.87 23.94
CA GLN A 238 0.73 10.80 22.82
C GLN A 238 -0.08 10.13 21.70
N MET A 239 0.22 8.86 21.40
CA MET A 239 -0.51 8.08 20.41
C MET A 239 -1.95 7.79 20.86
N LEU A 240 -2.17 7.46 22.13
CA LEU A 240 -3.50 7.28 22.71
C LEU A 240 -4.29 8.58 22.73
N GLU A 241 -3.67 9.70 23.11
CA GLU A 241 -4.31 11.01 23.04
C GLU A 241 -4.72 11.37 21.62
N LEU A 242 -3.84 11.17 20.63
CA LEU A 242 -4.16 11.40 19.22
C LEU A 242 -5.28 10.48 18.74
N LYS A 243 -5.24 9.20 19.10
CA LYS A 243 -6.28 8.21 18.76
C LYS A 243 -7.60 8.58 19.38
N ASN A 244 -7.61 9.02 20.64
CA ASN A 244 -8.80 9.46 21.34
C ASN A 244 -9.28 10.82 20.80
N GLN A 245 -8.40 11.72 20.36
CA GLN A 245 -8.78 12.95 19.65
C GLN A 245 -9.42 12.65 18.29
N ILE A 246 -8.87 11.69 17.53
CA ILE A 246 -9.46 11.22 16.27
C ILE A 246 -10.81 10.57 16.55
N GLN A 247 -10.88 9.65 17.52
CA GLN A 247 -12.12 9.00 17.92
C GLN A 247 -13.14 10.01 18.41
N ASN A 248 -12.77 11.00 19.22
CA ASN A 248 -13.64 12.07 19.67
C ASN A 248 -14.05 12.98 18.52
N LYS A 249 -13.22 13.20 17.50
CA LYS A 249 -13.61 13.96 16.30
C LYS A 249 -14.62 13.18 15.45
N VAL A 250 -14.46 11.86 15.34
CA VAL A 250 -15.43 10.93 14.73
C VAL A 250 -16.68 10.80 15.61
N ARG A 251 -16.52 10.86 16.93
CA ARG A 251 -17.60 10.82 17.93
C ARG A 251 -18.36 12.13 17.96
N VAL A 252 -17.74 13.27 17.63
CA VAL A 252 -18.43 14.54 17.40
C VAL A 252 -19.31 14.44 16.15
N ASP A 253 -18.94 13.64 15.14
CA ASP A 253 -19.82 13.36 13.99
C ASP A 253 -20.96 12.37 14.34
N LEU A 254 -20.71 11.38 15.22
CA LEU A 254 -21.75 10.49 15.77
C LEU A 254 -22.66 11.18 16.80
N ASP A 255 -22.12 12.05 17.64
CA ASP A 255 -22.84 12.93 18.57
C ASP A 255 -23.61 13.97 17.77
N LYS A 256 -23.17 14.35 16.57
CA LYS A 256 -23.99 15.13 15.64
C LYS A 256 -25.19 14.31 15.17
N GLN A 257 -25.03 13.03 14.84
CA GLN A 257 -26.17 12.15 14.52
C GLN A 257 -27.07 11.86 15.72
N GLN A 258 -26.52 11.62 16.92
CA GLN A 258 -27.30 11.44 18.14
C GLN A 258 -27.96 12.74 18.59
N ARG A 259 -27.29 13.89 18.43
CA ARG A 259 -27.84 15.21 18.71
C ARG A 259 -28.84 15.63 17.65
N ASP A 260 -28.65 15.30 16.37
CA ASP A 260 -29.64 15.48 15.31
C ASP A 260 -30.83 14.54 15.55
N TYR A 261 -30.60 13.32 16.04
CA TYR A 261 -31.67 12.40 16.49
C TYR A 261 -32.41 12.98 17.71
N PHE A 262 -31.70 13.46 18.74
CA PHE A 262 -32.30 14.07 19.93
C PHE A 262 -32.97 15.41 19.62
N LEU A 263 -32.42 16.22 18.71
CA LEU A 263 -32.99 17.48 18.23
C LEU A 263 -34.19 17.22 17.34
N ASN A 264 -34.19 16.18 16.51
CA ASN A 264 -35.36 15.76 15.74
C ASN A 264 -36.44 15.19 16.67
N GLN A 265 -36.05 14.44 17.70
CA GLN A 265 -36.98 13.92 18.70
C GLN A 265 -37.56 15.05 19.55
N GLN A 266 -36.74 16.03 19.97
CA GLN A 266 -37.19 17.25 20.64
C GLN A 266 -38.01 18.16 19.72
N LEU A 267 -37.64 18.34 18.45
CA LEU A 267 -38.44 19.05 17.45
C LEU A 267 -39.78 18.35 17.24
N LYS A 268 -39.82 17.02 17.25
CA LYS A 268 -41.04 16.21 17.15
C LYS A 268 -41.90 16.36 18.40
N THR A 269 -41.33 16.32 19.60
CA THR A 269 -42.04 16.61 20.86
C THR A 269 -42.55 18.05 20.93
N ILE A 270 -41.77 19.03 20.44
CA ILE A 270 -42.17 20.44 20.34
C ILE A 270 -43.26 20.63 19.27
N GLN A 271 -43.20 19.90 18.15
CA GLN A 271 -44.24 19.91 17.10
C GLN A 271 -45.55 19.24 17.56
N GLU A 272 -45.46 18.19 18.38
CA GLU A 272 -46.59 17.55 19.07
C GLU A 272 -47.23 18.49 20.10
N GLU A 273 -46.44 19.20 20.91
CA GLU A 273 -46.91 20.23 21.87
C GLU A 273 -47.48 21.48 21.18
N LEU A 274 -46.97 21.86 20.00
CA LEU A 274 -47.43 23.01 19.21
C LEU A 274 -48.61 22.69 18.28
N GLY A 275 -49.16 21.47 18.33
CA GLY A 275 -50.35 21.07 17.57
C GLY A 275 -50.13 20.96 16.05
N GLY A 276 -48.90 20.68 15.61
CA GLY A 276 -48.52 20.64 14.20
C GLY A 276 -47.88 19.32 13.78
N ASN A 277 -48.73 18.43 13.25
CA ASN A 277 -48.47 17.17 12.52
C ASN A 277 -48.66 15.87 13.32
N THR A 278 -49.85 15.30 13.16
CA THR A 278 -50.17 13.92 13.55
C THR A 278 -49.37 12.90 12.74
N PRO A 279 -49.05 11.72 13.30
CA PRO A 279 -48.44 10.58 12.57
C PRO A 279 -49.14 10.23 11.25
N ASP A 280 -50.43 10.52 11.15
CA ASP A 280 -51.23 10.34 9.93
C ASP A 280 -50.78 11.24 8.77
N LEU A 281 -50.34 12.47 9.04
CA LEU A 281 -49.84 13.40 8.02
C LEU A 281 -48.49 12.93 7.44
N GLU A 282 -47.63 12.37 8.27
CA GLU A 282 -46.33 11.80 7.87
C GLU A 282 -46.54 10.57 6.95
N ILE A 283 -47.49 9.71 7.30
CA ILE A 283 -47.90 8.57 6.46
C ILE A 283 -48.51 9.04 5.13
N ASP A 284 -49.36 10.07 5.15
CA ASP A 284 -49.97 10.63 3.95
C ASP A 284 -48.94 11.33 3.04
N GLU A 285 -47.90 11.94 3.60
CA GLU A 285 -46.79 12.49 2.83
C GLU A 285 -46.01 11.40 2.11
N LEU A 286 -45.64 10.31 2.81
CA LEU A 286 -44.97 9.15 2.19
C LEU A 286 -45.84 8.55 1.08
N ARG A 287 -47.15 8.44 1.31
CA ARG A 287 -48.12 7.95 0.31
C ARG A 287 -48.21 8.89 -0.91
N SER A 288 -48.19 10.20 -0.70
CA SER A 288 -48.18 11.20 -1.77
C SER A 288 -46.90 11.14 -2.61
N ARG A 289 -45.73 11.03 -1.96
CA ARG A 289 -44.44 10.84 -2.63
C ARG A 289 -44.41 9.53 -3.42
N ALA A 290 -44.93 8.44 -2.84
CA ALA A 290 -44.99 7.14 -3.49
C ALA A 290 -45.81 7.15 -4.78
N LYS A 291 -46.92 7.88 -4.85
CA LYS A 291 -47.74 8.01 -6.08
C LYS A 291 -46.98 8.62 -7.26
N LYS A 292 -45.97 9.47 -7.00
CA LYS A 292 -45.17 10.14 -8.04
C LYS A 292 -44.02 9.27 -8.58
N LYS A 293 -43.73 8.13 -7.95
CA LYS A 293 -42.60 7.25 -8.29
C LYS A 293 -43.00 6.18 -9.33
N LYS A 294 -42.03 5.78 -10.16
CA LYS A 294 -42.21 4.77 -11.22
C LYS A 294 -41.80 3.38 -10.73
N TRP A 295 -42.65 2.78 -9.93
CA TRP A 295 -42.41 1.46 -9.35
C TRP A 295 -42.52 0.33 -10.37
N ALA A 296 -41.78 -0.75 -10.13
CA ALA A 296 -42.21 -2.07 -10.60
C ALA A 296 -43.32 -2.59 -9.68
N ASN A 297 -44.19 -3.48 -10.16
CA ASN A 297 -45.35 -3.96 -9.41
C ASN A 297 -44.95 -4.57 -8.05
N TYR A 298 -43.94 -5.44 -8.04
CA TYR A 298 -43.45 -6.08 -6.81
C TYR A 298 -42.90 -5.07 -5.79
N VAL A 299 -42.19 -4.03 -6.23
CA VAL A 299 -41.66 -2.97 -5.34
C VAL A 299 -42.80 -2.14 -4.75
N LYS A 300 -43.82 -1.84 -5.55
CA LYS A 300 -45.01 -1.09 -5.09
C LYS A 300 -45.77 -1.86 -4.02
N GLU A 301 -45.98 -3.16 -4.24
CA GLU A 301 -46.63 -4.05 -3.28
C GLU A 301 -45.81 -4.14 -1.98
N HIS A 302 -44.50 -4.32 -2.08
CA HIS A 302 -43.60 -4.33 -0.93
C HIS A 302 -43.66 -3.02 -0.13
N PHE A 303 -43.53 -1.88 -0.81
CA PHE A 303 -43.59 -0.56 -0.17
C PHE A 303 -44.92 -0.32 0.54
N ASN A 304 -46.05 -0.68 -0.08
CA ASN A 304 -47.37 -0.51 0.54
C ASN A 304 -47.53 -1.39 1.79
N LYS A 305 -47.05 -2.63 1.75
CA LYS A 305 -47.06 -3.54 2.91
C LYS A 305 -46.22 -2.98 4.06
N GLU A 306 -45.05 -2.44 3.76
CA GLU A 306 -44.17 -1.82 4.75
C GLU A 306 -44.72 -0.49 5.30
N LEU A 307 -45.48 0.26 4.49
CA LEU A 307 -46.20 1.47 4.91
C LEU A 307 -47.39 1.13 5.83
N GLU A 308 -48.15 0.08 5.54
CA GLU A 308 -49.22 -0.41 6.42
C GLU A 308 -48.68 -0.87 7.78
N LYS A 309 -47.49 -1.49 7.80
CA LYS A 309 -46.81 -1.84 9.05
C LYS A 309 -46.46 -0.59 9.87
N LEU A 310 -45.92 0.45 9.23
CA LEU A 310 -45.58 1.71 9.92
C LEU A 310 -46.81 2.31 10.64
N GLY A 311 -47.98 2.29 9.99
CA GLY A 311 -49.22 2.80 10.59
C GLY A 311 -49.77 1.98 11.77
N ARG A 312 -49.27 0.75 11.99
CA ARG A 312 -49.62 -0.09 13.15
C ARG A 312 -48.61 0.02 14.30
N ILE A 313 -47.41 0.52 14.02
CA ILE A 313 -46.36 0.66 15.03
C ILE A 313 -46.66 1.90 15.86
N ASN A 314 -46.49 1.79 17.18
CA ASN A 314 -46.59 2.94 18.07
C ASN A 314 -45.47 3.94 17.73
N PRO A 315 -45.77 5.23 17.43
CA PRO A 315 -44.77 6.24 17.11
C PRO A 315 -43.67 6.43 18.15
N ALA A 316 -43.92 6.08 19.42
CA ALA A 316 -42.93 6.14 20.49
C ALA A 316 -41.93 4.96 20.49
N ALA A 317 -42.17 3.91 19.71
CA ALA A 317 -41.33 2.72 19.67
C ALA A 317 -40.08 2.92 18.78
N PRO A 318 -38.90 2.40 19.18
CA PRO A 318 -37.68 2.51 18.37
C PRO A 318 -37.81 2.00 16.93
N GLU A 319 -38.63 0.96 16.73
CA GLU A 319 -38.92 0.33 15.44
C GLU A 319 -39.61 1.29 14.47
N TYR A 320 -40.37 2.28 14.96
CA TYR A 320 -41.02 3.28 14.12
C TYR A 320 -39.99 4.10 13.33
N SER A 321 -38.93 4.56 14.00
CA SER A 321 -37.87 5.36 13.36
C SER A 321 -37.09 4.56 12.32
N ILE A 322 -36.83 3.27 12.59
CA ILE A 322 -36.12 2.38 11.67
C ILE A 322 -36.98 2.14 10.42
N GLN A 323 -38.26 1.85 10.61
CA GLN A 323 -39.20 1.61 9.51
C GLN A 323 -39.44 2.86 8.66
N LEU A 324 -39.53 4.04 9.30
CA LEU A 324 -39.64 5.32 8.61
C LEU A 324 -38.41 5.59 7.73
N ASN A 325 -37.20 5.49 8.31
CA ASN A 325 -35.94 5.66 7.57
C ASN A 325 -35.81 4.68 6.39
N TYR A 326 -36.27 3.44 6.57
CA TYR A 326 -36.33 2.45 5.50
C TYR A 326 -37.25 2.92 4.36
N LEU A 327 -38.49 3.32 4.67
CA LEU A 327 -39.47 3.81 3.68
C LEU A 327 -38.97 5.06 2.97
N GLU A 328 -38.34 5.99 3.67
CA GLU A 328 -37.71 7.18 3.07
C GLU A 328 -36.57 6.79 2.13
N THR A 329 -35.72 5.85 2.53
CA THR A 329 -34.62 5.36 1.70
C THR A 329 -35.14 4.72 0.41
N VAL A 330 -36.17 3.88 0.52
CA VAL A 330 -36.84 3.29 -0.65
C VAL A 330 -37.46 4.37 -1.54
N LEU A 331 -38.09 5.40 -0.97
CA LEU A 331 -38.64 6.51 -1.74
C LEU A 331 -37.58 7.35 -2.42
N ASP A 332 -36.43 7.57 -1.81
CA ASP A 332 -35.37 8.42 -2.38
C ASP A 332 -34.68 7.76 -3.59
N LEU A 333 -34.75 6.44 -3.70
CA LEU A 333 -34.17 5.74 -4.84
C LEU A 333 -34.82 6.14 -6.17
N PRO A 334 -34.03 6.26 -7.25
CA PRO A 334 -34.49 6.77 -8.53
C PRO A 334 -35.17 5.70 -9.39
N TRP A 335 -36.10 4.92 -8.85
CA TRP A 335 -36.79 3.83 -9.55
C TRP A 335 -37.24 4.20 -10.98
N ASN A 336 -36.68 3.52 -11.99
CA ASN A 336 -36.95 3.74 -13.41
C ASN A 336 -36.82 5.20 -13.89
N HIS A 337 -36.09 6.03 -13.15
CA HIS A 337 -35.81 7.42 -13.50
C HIS A 337 -34.42 7.50 -14.13
N VAL A 338 -34.37 7.63 -15.45
CA VAL A 338 -33.13 7.65 -16.24
C VAL A 338 -32.87 9.02 -16.86
N SER A 339 -31.60 9.38 -16.95
CA SER A 339 -31.13 10.53 -17.72
C SER A 339 -31.19 10.24 -19.22
N LYS A 340 -31.37 11.28 -20.05
CA LYS A 340 -31.35 11.14 -21.52
C LYS A 340 -29.92 10.99 -22.00
N ASP A 341 -29.62 9.81 -22.53
CA ASP A 341 -28.31 9.50 -23.08
C ASP A 341 -28.00 10.28 -24.36
N ASN A 342 -26.73 10.62 -24.54
CA ASN A 342 -26.21 11.20 -25.77
C ASN A 342 -25.10 10.33 -26.35
N PHE A 343 -25.45 9.46 -27.29
CA PHE A 343 -24.51 8.59 -28.02
C PHE A 343 -23.99 9.23 -29.33
N ASP A 344 -23.80 10.55 -29.35
CA ASP A 344 -23.05 11.22 -30.40
C ASP A 344 -21.55 10.97 -30.21
N LEU A 345 -20.99 10.08 -31.03
CA LEU A 345 -19.58 9.69 -30.97
C LEU A 345 -18.65 10.86 -31.32
N GLN A 346 -19.04 11.76 -32.22
CA GLN A 346 -18.23 12.94 -32.56
C GLN A 346 -18.18 13.91 -31.39
N ARG A 347 -19.30 14.07 -30.67
CA ARG A 347 -19.30 14.84 -29.42
C ARG A 347 -18.45 14.16 -28.35
N ALA A 348 -18.54 12.84 -28.21
CA ALA A 348 -17.76 12.10 -27.23
C ALA A 348 -16.25 12.27 -27.45
N GLU A 349 -15.79 12.13 -28.70
CA GLU A 349 -14.40 12.36 -29.10
C GLU A 349 -13.94 13.78 -28.73
N LYS A 350 -14.71 14.81 -29.12
CA LYS A 350 -14.42 16.21 -28.77
C LYS A 350 -14.33 16.45 -27.26
N VAL A 351 -15.19 15.81 -26.46
CA VAL A 351 -15.17 15.94 -25.00
C VAL A 351 -13.93 15.27 -24.41
N LEU A 352 -13.58 14.07 -24.88
CA LEU A 352 -12.38 13.35 -24.44
C LEU A 352 -11.11 14.11 -24.81
N ASP A 353 -11.02 14.69 -26.01
CA ASP A 353 -9.87 15.48 -26.46
C ASP A 353 -9.74 16.81 -25.73
N LYS A 354 -10.87 17.43 -25.39
CA LYS A 354 -10.87 18.66 -24.61
C LYS A 354 -10.43 18.44 -23.18
N ASP A 355 -10.83 17.33 -22.56
CA ASP A 355 -10.58 17.08 -21.14
C ASP A 355 -9.24 16.34 -20.89
N HIS A 356 -8.69 15.63 -21.90
CA HIS A 356 -7.46 14.85 -21.80
C HIS A 356 -6.53 15.10 -22.99
N TYR A 357 -5.25 15.36 -22.72
CA TYR A 357 -4.21 15.47 -23.74
C TYR A 357 -3.52 14.12 -24.00
N GLY A 358 -3.24 13.80 -25.26
CA GLY A 358 -2.66 12.52 -25.66
C GLY A 358 -3.66 11.37 -25.51
N LEU A 359 -3.17 10.21 -25.07
CA LEU A 359 -3.97 8.99 -24.85
C LEU A 359 -4.76 8.53 -26.09
N GLU A 360 -4.22 8.72 -27.29
CA GLU A 360 -4.94 8.46 -28.56
C GLU A 360 -5.50 7.03 -28.63
N LYS A 361 -4.68 6.02 -28.30
CA LYS A 361 -5.09 4.60 -28.29
C LYS A 361 -6.23 4.35 -27.30
N VAL A 362 -6.14 4.90 -26.09
CA VAL A 362 -7.14 4.75 -25.02
C VAL A 362 -8.46 5.42 -25.42
N LYS A 363 -8.40 6.66 -25.92
CA LYS A 363 -9.59 7.38 -26.39
C LYS A 363 -10.27 6.66 -27.54
N LYS A 364 -9.49 6.20 -28.53
CA LYS A 364 -10.02 5.40 -29.65
C LYS A 364 -10.75 4.16 -29.13
N ARG A 365 -10.17 3.44 -28.18
CA ARG A 365 -10.79 2.25 -27.59
C ARG A 365 -12.09 2.55 -26.85
N ILE A 366 -12.13 3.66 -26.11
CA ILE A 366 -13.37 4.14 -25.47
C ILE A 366 -14.44 4.47 -26.53
N ILE A 367 -14.08 5.12 -27.64
CA ILE A 367 -15.03 5.41 -28.73
C ILE A 367 -15.54 4.13 -29.40
N GLU A 368 -14.66 3.15 -29.65
CA GLU A 368 -15.04 1.82 -30.16
C GLU A 368 -16.06 1.15 -29.21
N TYR A 369 -15.81 1.18 -27.91
CA TYR A 369 -16.71 0.65 -26.90
C TYR A 369 -18.08 1.36 -26.91
N LEU A 370 -18.09 2.70 -26.95
CA LEU A 370 -19.34 3.47 -27.01
C LEU A 370 -20.11 3.23 -28.33
N ALA A 371 -19.41 2.93 -29.42
CA ALA A 371 -20.03 2.56 -30.69
C ALA A 371 -20.76 1.21 -30.60
N VAL A 372 -20.16 0.22 -29.92
CA VAL A 372 -20.80 -1.08 -29.67
C VAL A 372 -22.05 -0.92 -28.81
N LEU A 373 -21.99 -0.12 -27.73
CA LEU A 373 -23.15 0.16 -26.89
C LEU A 373 -24.30 0.83 -27.68
N LYS A 374 -23.96 1.77 -28.57
CA LYS A 374 -24.93 2.42 -29.45
C LYS A 374 -25.63 1.44 -30.40
N LEU A 375 -24.91 0.44 -30.90
CA LEU A 375 -25.45 -0.56 -31.83
C LEU A 375 -26.31 -1.61 -31.12
N LYS A 376 -25.88 -2.10 -29.96
CA LYS A 376 -26.62 -3.13 -29.21
C LYS A 376 -27.93 -2.58 -28.61
N ASN A 377 -28.00 -1.28 -28.33
CA ASN A 377 -29.13 -0.63 -27.67
C ASN A 377 -29.47 -1.24 -26.29
N ASP A 378 -28.55 -2.03 -25.74
CA ASP A 378 -28.54 -2.53 -24.37
C ASP A 378 -27.14 -2.29 -23.76
N MET A 379 -27.06 -2.33 -22.43
CA MET A 379 -25.82 -2.11 -21.69
C MET A 379 -25.07 -3.44 -21.42
N LYS A 380 -25.41 -4.53 -22.15
CA LYS A 380 -24.77 -5.84 -22.00
C LYS A 380 -23.45 -5.87 -22.78
N ALA A 381 -22.48 -5.13 -22.27
CA ALA A 381 -21.11 -5.11 -22.73
C ALA A 381 -20.17 -5.42 -21.56
N PRO A 382 -18.97 -5.99 -21.84
CA PRO A 382 -17.92 -6.12 -20.84
C PRO A 382 -17.64 -4.78 -20.15
N ILE A 383 -17.17 -4.85 -18.91
CA ILE A 383 -16.89 -3.65 -18.13
C ILE A 383 -15.53 -3.09 -18.50
N ILE A 384 -15.44 -1.79 -18.75
CA ILE A 384 -14.13 -1.17 -19.00
C ILE A 384 -13.31 -1.20 -17.71
N CYS A 385 -12.11 -1.79 -17.77
CA CYS A 385 -11.10 -1.68 -16.72
C CYS A 385 -9.92 -0.84 -17.22
N LEU A 386 -9.76 0.36 -16.67
CA LEU A 386 -8.63 1.24 -16.94
C LEU A 386 -7.46 0.87 -16.02
N VAL A 387 -6.37 0.37 -16.59
CA VAL A 387 -5.20 -0.10 -15.83
C VAL A 387 -4.00 0.80 -16.12
N GLY A 388 -3.23 1.16 -15.10
CA GLY A 388 -1.97 1.87 -15.32
C GLY A 388 -1.41 2.50 -14.06
N PRO A 389 -0.25 3.18 -14.10
CA PRO A 389 0.33 3.77 -12.90
C PRO A 389 -0.56 4.86 -12.27
N PRO A 390 -0.31 5.26 -11.01
CA PRO A 390 -1.04 6.33 -10.38
C PRO A 390 -0.80 7.68 -11.08
N GLY A 391 -1.83 8.52 -11.14
CA GLY A 391 -1.70 9.87 -11.70
C GLY A 391 -1.76 9.96 -13.23
N VAL A 392 -2.11 8.88 -13.94
CA VAL A 392 -2.31 8.90 -15.41
C VAL A 392 -3.71 9.36 -15.84
N GLY A 393 -4.60 9.72 -14.92
CA GLY A 393 -5.91 10.28 -15.26
C GLY A 393 -7.05 9.27 -15.48
N LYS A 394 -6.90 8.03 -15.01
CA LYS A 394 -7.93 6.96 -15.10
C LYS A 394 -9.30 7.42 -14.57
N THR A 395 -9.36 7.92 -13.35
CA THR A 395 -10.61 8.40 -12.73
C THR A 395 -11.20 9.60 -13.48
N SER A 396 -10.35 10.49 -14.03
CA SER A 396 -10.82 11.63 -14.82
C SER A 396 -11.37 11.24 -16.18
N LEU A 397 -10.90 10.13 -16.79
CA LEU A 397 -11.51 9.58 -18.01
C LEU A 397 -12.95 9.15 -17.77
N GLY A 398 -13.23 8.45 -16.65
CA GLY A 398 -14.61 8.08 -16.27
C GLY A 398 -15.54 9.28 -16.14
N LYS A 399 -15.05 10.40 -15.58
CA LYS A 399 -15.81 11.66 -15.51
C LYS A 399 -16.08 12.27 -16.89
N SER A 400 -15.12 12.22 -17.80
CA SER A 400 -15.28 12.70 -19.17
C SER A 400 -16.25 11.82 -19.98
N ILE A 401 -16.25 10.50 -19.77
CA ILE A 401 -17.23 9.57 -20.36
C ILE A 401 -18.65 9.93 -19.88
N ALA A 402 -18.84 10.17 -18.57
CA ALA A 402 -20.15 10.59 -18.05
C ALA A 402 -20.66 11.88 -18.69
N LYS A 403 -19.78 12.89 -18.83
CA LYS A 403 -20.07 14.17 -19.49
C LYS A 403 -20.35 14.01 -21.00
N ALA A 404 -19.63 13.12 -21.66
CA ALA A 404 -19.82 12.77 -23.07
C ALA A 404 -21.16 12.05 -23.31
N LEU A 405 -21.62 11.22 -22.39
CA LEU A 405 -22.91 10.53 -22.47
C LEU A 405 -24.08 11.33 -21.90
N ASN A 406 -23.81 12.47 -21.25
CA ASN A 406 -24.81 13.26 -20.52
C ASN A 406 -25.47 12.49 -19.35
N ARG A 407 -24.73 11.54 -18.77
CA ARG A 407 -25.13 10.75 -17.60
C ARG A 407 -24.58 11.38 -16.32
N LYS A 408 -25.23 11.10 -15.19
CA LYS A 408 -24.70 11.47 -13.87
C LYS A 408 -23.45 10.68 -13.56
N TYR A 409 -22.50 11.30 -12.86
CA TYR A 409 -21.23 10.69 -12.47
C TYR A 409 -21.28 10.33 -11.00
N THR A 410 -20.95 9.08 -10.67
CA THR A 410 -20.72 8.63 -9.29
C THR A 410 -19.44 7.82 -9.20
N ARG A 411 -18.83 7.80 -8.02
CA ARG A 411 -17.57 7.11 -7.77
C ARG A 411 -17.57 6.48 -6.39
N MET A 412 -17.10 5.24 -6.33
CA MET A 412 -16.82 4.50 -5.10
C MET A 412 -15.35 4.04 -5.13
N ALA A 413 -14.61 4.31 -4.06
CA ALA A 413 -13.29 3.72 -3.87
C ALA A 413 -13.46 2.34 -3.25
N LEU A 414 -12.81 1.34 -3.84
CA LEU A 414 -12.81 -0.04 -3.37
C LEU A 414 -11.58 -0.38 -2.50
N GLY A 415 -10.56 0.49 -2.52
CA GLY A 415 -9.37 0.32 -1.71
C GLY A 415 -9.69 0.24 -0.21
N GLY A 416 -9.26 -0.85 0.43
CA GLY A 416 -9.47 -1.08 1.85
C GLY A 416 -10.82 -1.70 2.23
N LEU A 417 -11.65 -2.09 1.25
CA LEU A 417 -12.83 -2.92 1.50
C LEU A 417 -12.41 -4.28 2.03
N ARG A 418 -13.07 -4.70 3.12
CA ARG A 418 -12.83 -5.98 3.81
C ARG A 418 -14.09 -6.81 4.02
N ASP A 419 -15.26 -6.20 3.88
CA ASP A 419 -16.54 -6.82 4.20
C ASP A 419 -17.51 -6.67 3.01
N GLU A 420 -18.22 -7.77 2.75
CA GLU A 420 -19.29 -7.86 1.77
C GLU A 420 -20.47 -6.94 2.10
N ALA A 421 -20.73 -6.72 3.40
CA ALA A 421 -21.79 -5.83 3.89
C ALA A 421 -21.60 -4.38 3.41
N GLU A 422 -20.40 -3.96 3.05
CA GLU A 422 -20.19 -2.64 2.47
C GLU A 422 -20.74 -2.50 1.04
N ILE A 423 -20.93 -3.62 0.33
CA ILE A 423 -21.51 -3.66 -1.02
C ILE A 423 -23.01 -3.96 -0.93
N ARG A 424 -23.42 -4.97 -0.15
CA ARG A 424 -24.83 -5.44 -0.04
C ARG A 424 -25.62 -4.81 1.10
N GLY A 425 -25.00 -4.04 1.99
CA GLY A 425 -25.65 -3.44 3.16
C GLY A 425 -25.87 -4.43 4.31
N HIS A 426 -26.41 -3.92 5.42
CA HIS A 426 -26.81 -4.72 6.57
C HIS A 426 -28.31 -5.01 6.53
N ARG A 427 -28.75 -6.10 7.15
CA ARG A 427 -30.19 -6.36 7.35
C ARG A 427 -30.81 -5.23 8.17
N LYS A 428 -31.99 -4.75 7.76
CA LYS A 428 -32.68 -3.62 8.40
C LYS A 428 -33.01 -3.81 9.88
N THR A 429 -32.99 -5.05 10.37
CA THR A 429 -33.22 -5.42 11.78
C THR A 429 -32.07 -5.01 12.71
N TYR A 430 -30.87 -4.72 12.20
CA TYR A 430 -29.76 -4.26 13.01
C TYR A 430 -29.93 -2.77 13.37
N ILE A 431 -29.68 -2.43 14.63
CA ILE A 431 -29.67 -1.04 15.08
C ILE A 431 -28.55 -0.30 14.33
N GLY A 432 -28.90 0.76 13.59
CA GLY A 432 -27.96 1.50 12.75
C GLY A 432 -27.69 0.85 11.38
N ALA A 433 -28.53 -0.08 10.92
CA ALA A 433 -28.40 -0.68 9.60
C ALA A 433 -28.40 0.38 8.48
N LEU A 434 -27.49 0.22 7.52
CA LEU A 434 -27.36 1.07 6.35
C LEU A 434 -27.43 0.22 5.07
N PRO A 435 -27.99 0.77 3.98
CA PRO A 435 -27.89 0.14 2.66
C PRO A 435 -26.44 0.12 2.19
N GLY A 436 -26.12 -0.81 1.28
CA GLY A 436 -24.78 -0.93 0.72
C GLY A 436 -24.33 0.32 -0.03
N ARG A 437 -23.02 0.50 -0.17
CA ARG A 437 -22.43 1.70 -0.81
C ARG A 437 -22.87 1.86 -2.27
N ILE A 438 -23.22 0.78 -2.97
CA ILE A 438 -23.78 0.80 -4.32
C ILE A 438 -25.12 1.55 -4.32
N ILE A 439 -26.06 1.12 -3.48
CA ILE A 439 -27.39 1.73 -3.34
C ILE A 439 -27.28 3.18 -2.86
N GLN A 440 -26.42 3.46 -1.88
CA GLN A 440 -26.18 4.83 -1.41
C GLN A 440 -25.66 5.75 -2.53
N SER A 441 -24.75 5.24 -3.37
CA SER A 441 -24.18 5.99 -4.49
C SER A 441 -25.22 6.25 -5.59
N ILE A 442 -26.15 5.33 -5.82
CA ILE A 442 -27.27 5.49 -6.77
C ILE A 442 -28.28 6.51 -6.24
N LYS A 443 -28.63 6.42 -4.95
CA LYS A 443 -29.45 7.43 -4.25
C LYS A 443 -28.86 8.83 -4.44
N LYS A 444 -27.55 8.99 -4.23
CA LYS A 444 -26.84 10.27 -4.42
C LYS A 444 -26.80 10.75 -5.87
N ALA A 445 -26.72 9.83 -6.84
CA ALA A 445 -26.72 10.18 -8.27
C ALA A 445 -28.09 10.66 -8.76
N GLY A 446 -29.19 10.17 -8.17
CA GLY A 446 -30.56 10.57 -8.50
C GLY A 446 -31.09 10.03 -9.84
N THR A 447 -30.38 9.09 -10.46
CA THR A 447 -30.75 8.44 -11.73
C THR A 447 -30.38 6.96 -11.69
N SER A 448 -31.12 6.09 -12.39
CA SER A 448 -30.82 4.65 -12.50
C SER A 448 -29.82 4.28 -13.61
N ASN A 449 -29.36 5.25 -14.43
CA ASN A 449 -28.34 5.03 -15.46
C ASN A 449 -27.06 5.89 -15.28
N PRO A 450 -26.51 6.05 -14.06
CA PRO A 450 -25.28 6.81 -13.90
C PRO A 450 -24.09 6.08 -14.53
N VAL A 451 -23.01 6.81 -14.78
CA VAL A 451 -21.68 6.23 -14.94
C VAL A 451 -21.10 6.04 -13.55
N PHE A 452 -20.78 4.80 -13.21
CA PHE A 452 -20.32 4.39 -11.89
C PHE A 452 -18.86 3.96 -11.97
N VAL A 453 -17.97 4.76 -11.38
CA VAL A 453 -16.54 4.44 -11.36
C VAL A 453 -16.18 3.69 -10.07
N LEU A 454 -15.66 2.47 -10.24
CA LEU A 454 -15.08 1.63 -9.20
C LEU A 454 -13.57 1.87 -9.16
N ASP A 455 -13.11 2.70 -8.22
CA ASP A 455 -11.72 3.15 -8.13
C ASP A 455 -10.88 2.19 -7.27
N GLU A 456 -9.69 1.82 -7.74
CA GLU A 456 -8.72 0.96 -7.01
C GLU A 456 -9.23 -0.46 -6.70
N ILE A 457 -9.79 -1.14 -7.70
CA ILE A 457 -10.26 -2.55 -7.56
C ILE A 457 -9.11 -3.52 -7.23
N ASP A 458 -7.88 -3.15 -7.56
CA ASP A 458 -6.66 -3.90 -7.27
C ASP A 458 -6.25 -3.91 -5.79
N LYS A 459 -6.90 -3.09 -4.95
CA LYS A 459 -6.58 -2.93 -3.52
C LYS A 459 -7.64 -3.50 -2.58
N MET A 460 -8.45 -4.43 -3.06
CA MET A 460 -9.40 -5.17 -2.22
C MET A 460 -8.64 -6.19 -1.37
N SER A 461 -9.01 -6.30 -0.10
CA SER A 461 -8.42 -7.28 0.82
C SER A 461 -9.34 -8.49 0.91
N THR A 462 -8.77 -9.68 0.88
CA THR A 462 -9.47 -10.93 1.19
C THR A 462 -9.25 -11.25 2.67
N ASP A 463 -10.28 -11.07 3.50
CA ASP A 463 -10.26 -11.51 4.90
C ASP A 463 -11.18 -12.73 5.10
N PHE A 464 -10.96 -13.50 6.18
CA PHE A 464 -11.72 -14.72 6.50
C PHE A 464 -13.25 -14.52 6.70
N LYS A 465 -13.75 -13.28 6.82
CA LYS A 465 -15.15 -12.95 7.11
C LYS A 465 -16.06 -12.81 5.87
N GLY A 466 -15.52 -12.97 4.67
CA GLY A 466 -16.26 -12.86 3.41
C GLY A 466 -15.41 -12.24 2.32
N ASP A 467 -15.69 -12.58 1.07
CA ASP A 467 -14.95 -12.05 -0.08
C ASP A 467 -15.78 -10.95 -0.77
N PRO A 468 -15.43 -9.66 -0.62
CA PRO A 468 -16.16 -8.56 -1.26
C PRO A 468 -16.16 -8.68 -2.80
N SER A 469 -15.20 -9.40 -3.37
CA SER A 469 -15.14 -9.65 -4.82
C SER A 469 -16.34 -10.48 -5.31
N SER A 470 -16.87 -11.37 -4.48
CA SER A 470 -18.04 -12.18 -4.80
C SER A 470 -19.31 -11.32 -4.93
N ALA A 471 -19.50 -10.33 -4.04
CA ALA A 471 -20.58 -9.37 -4.16
C ALA A 471 -20.40 -8.43 -5.36
N LEU A 472 -19.16 -8.07 -5.70
CA LEU A 472 -18.90 -7.31 -6.94
C LEU A 472 -19.22 -8.11 -8.19
N LEU A 473 -19.01 -9.43 -8.21
CA LEU A 473 -19.39 -10.26 -9.35
C LEU A 473 -20.89 -10.16 -9.65
N GLU A 474 -21.75 -10.19 -8.63
CA GLU A 474 -23.19 -10.01 -8.82
C GLU A 474 -23.55 -8.63 -9.40
N VAL A 475 -22.89 -7.58 -8.90
CA VAL A 475 -23.09 -6.20 -9.38
C VAL A 475 -22.62 -6.01 -10.82
N LEU A 476 -21.53 -6.68 -11.19
CA LEU A 476 -20.81 -6.49 -12.45
C LEU A 476 -21.26 -7.47 -13.54
N ASP A 477 -21.84 -8.60 -13.19
CA ASP A 477 -22.35 -9.58 -14.14
C ASP A 477 -23.62 -9.06 -14.84
N PRO A 478 -23.63 -8.86 -16.17
CA PRO A 478 -24.82 -8.45 -16.92
C PRO A 478 -26.01 -9.41 -16.83
N GLU A 479 -25.80 -10.65 -16.38
CA GLU A 479 -26.88 -11.62 -16.17
C GLU A 479 -27.50 -11.55 -14.76
N GLN A 480 -26.75 -11.06 -13.76
CA GLN A 480 -27.21 -11.00 -12.36
C GLN A 480 -27.59 -9.59 -11.92
N ASN A 481 -27.00 -8.56 -12.53
CA ASN A 481 -27.16 -7.17 -12.10
C ASN A 481 -28.59 -6.60 -12.29
N THR A 482 -29.46 -7.28 -13.05
CA THR A 482 -30.89 -6.93 -13.14
C THR A 482 -31.67 -7.18 -11.85
N THR A 483 -31.18 -8.10 -11.02
CA THR A 483 -31.84 -8.60 -9.81
C THR A 483 -30.91 -8.49 -8.60
N PHE A 484 -30.10 -7.43 -8.53
CA PHE A 484 -29.16 -7.23 -7.43
C PHE A 484 -29.89 -7.12 -6.09
N TYR A 485 -29.52 -7.94 -5.12
CA TYR A 485 -30.18 -7.99 -3.82
C TYR A 485 -29.36 -7.30 -2.72
N ASP A 486 -29.87 -6.18 -2.22
CA ASP A 486 -29.32 -5.48 -1.05
C ASP A 486 -30.05 -5.93 0.24
N HIS A 487 -29.28 -6.32 1.25
CA HIS A 487 -29.79 -6.84 2.52
C HIS A 487 -30.61 -5.83 3.31
N TYR A 488 -30.36 -4.52 3.13
CA TYR A 488 -31.14 -3.48 3.77
C TYR A 488 -32.47 -3.26 3.04
N LEU A 489 -32.45 -3.26 1.70
CA LEU A 489 -33.65 -3.02 0.89
C LEU A 489 -34.65 -4.18 0.93
N GLU A 490 -34.19 -5.42 1.05
CA GLU A 490 -35.00 -6.65 0.98
C GLU A 490 -35.80 -6.80 -0.33
N VAL A 491 -35.44 -6.04 -1.36
CA VAL A 491 -36.03 -6.09 -2.71
C VAL A 491 -34.91 -5.99 -3.74
N GLU A 492 -35.12 -6.65 -4.87
CA GLU A 492 -34.19 -6.61 -6.00
C GLU A 492 -34.17 -5.23 -6.67
N TYR A 493 -32.96 -4.74 -6.99
CA TYR A 493 -32.72 -3.48 -7.66
C TYR A 493 -32.05 -3.68 -9.03
N ASP A 494 -32.62 -3.10 -10.08
CA ASP A 494 -32.09 -3.20 -11.45
C ASP A 494 -30.89 -2.26 -11.66
N LEU A 495 -29.69 -2.85 -11.73
CA LEU A 495 -28.43 -2.17 -12.06
C LEU A 495 -28.03 -2.29 -13.54
N SER A 496 -28.82 -2.97 -14.37
CA SER A 496 -28.44 -3.26 -15.77
C SER A 496 -28.21 -2.00 -16.62
N LYS A 497 -28.79 -0.86 -16.25
CA LYS A 497 -28.66 0.43 -16.97
C LYS A 497 -27.44 1.24 -16.53
N VAL A 498 -26.78 0.84 -15.45
CA VAL A 498 -25.59 1.50 -14.91
C VAL A 498 -24.39 1.19 -15.81
N LEU A 499 -23.62 2.22 -16.19
CA LEU A 499 -22.35 1.99 -16.89
C LEU A 499 -21.22 1.91 -15.86
N PHE A 500 -20.73 0.70 -15.59
CA PHE A 500 -19.60 0.49 -14.69
C PHE A 500 -18.26 0.71 -15.41
N ILE A 501 -17.34 1.39 -14.72
CA ILE A 501 -15.94 1.56 -15.17
C ILE A 501 -15.05 1.26 -13.97
N ALA A 502 -14.17 0.27 -14.08
CA ALA A 502 -13.19 -0.06 -13.06
C ALA A 502 -11.86 0.68 -13.32
N THR A 503 -11.14 1.01 -12.26
CA THR A 503 -9.75 1.47 -12.34
C THR A 503 -8.86 0.58 -11.47
N ALA A 504 -7.66 0.31 -11.98
CA ALA A 504 -6.65 -0.48 -11.29
C ALA A 504 -5.24 0.10 -11.51
N ASN A 505 -4.30 -0.21 -10.63
CA ASN A 505 -2.87 0.06 -10.88
C ASN A 505 -2.14 -1.16 -11.43
N THR A 506 -2.50 -2.35 -10.98
CA THR A 506 -1.99 -3.63 -11.49
C THR A 506 -3.13 -4.61 -11.72
N LEU A 507 -2.95 -5.53 -12.67
CA LEU A 507 -3.87 -6.65 -12.91
C LEU A 507 -3.61 -7.84 -11.96
N SER A 508 -2.38 -7.95 -11.43
CA SER A 508 -1.91 -9.14 -10.73
C SER A 508 -2.66 -9.46 -9.43
N THR A 509 -3.28 -8.45 -8.81
CA THR A 509 -4.00 -8.59 -7.54
C THR A 509 -5.51 -8.70 -7.73
N ILE A 510 -6.02 -8.58 -8.96
CA ILE A 510 -7.44 -8.69 -9.27
C ILE A 510 -7.80 -10.16 -9.45
N GLN A 511 -8.95 -10.57 -8.91
CA GLN A 511 -9.41 -11.94 -9.07
C GLN A 511 -9.67 -12.30 -10.54
N PRO A 512 -9.25 -13.50 -11.01
CA PRO A 512 -9.44 -13.92 -12.39
C PRO A 512 -10.89 -13.86 -12.89
N ALA A 513 -11.85 -14.24 -12.03
CA ALA A 513 -13.27 -14.21 -12.37
C ALA A 513 -13.81 -12.81 -12.72
N LEU A 514 -13.24 -11.76 -12.12
CA LEU A 514 -13.57 -10.37 -12.46
C LEU A 514 -12.88 -9.95 -13.76
N LEU A 515 -11.63 -10.37 -13.97
CA LEU A 515 -10.85 -10.04 -15.17
C LEU A 515 -11.51 -10.58 -16.44
N ASP A 516 -12.04 -11.80 -16.40
CA ASP A 516 -12.74 -12.42 -17.55
C ASP A 516 -13.98 -11.64 -18.01
N ARG A 517 -14.54 -10.79 -17.14
CA ARG A 517 -15.71 -9.96 -17.43
C ARG A 517 -15.36 -8.51 -17.76
N MET A 518 -14.06 -8.18 -17.79
CA MET A 518 -13.56 -6.85 -18.04
C MET A 518 -12.89 -6.74 -19.41
N GLU A 519 -13.14 -5.62 -20.07
CA GLU A 519 -12.32 -5.15 -21.18
C GLU A 519 -11.17 -4.29 -20.64
N ILE A 520 -9.96 -4.84 -20.70
CA ILE A 520 -8.76 -4.19 -20.18
C ILE A 520 -8.26 -3.15 -21.16
N ILE A 521 -8.13 -1.90 -20.69
CA ILE A 521 -7.53 -0.79 -21.43
C ILE A 521 -6.33 -0.26 -20.65
N GLU A 522 -5.14 -0.48 -21.18
CA GLU A 522 -3.89 -0.02 -20.59
C GLU A 522 -3.68 1.48 -20.84
N VAL A 523 -3.50 2.23 -19.75
CA VAL A 523 -3.23 3.66 -19.71
C VAL A 523 -1.78 3.84 -19.26
N ASN A 524 -0.89 3.91 -20.24
CA ASN A 524 0.55 4.08 -20.00
C ASN A 524 0.87 5.44 -19.37
N GLY A 525 2.08 5.54 -18.82
CA GLY A 525 2.63 6.79 -18.32
C GLY A 525 2.77 7.85 -19.42
N TYR A 526 2.98 9.09 -18.98
CA TYR A 526 3.19 10.23 -19.87
C TYR A 526 4.67 10.48 -20.11
N THR A 527 4.98 10.83 -21.35
CA THR A 527 6.27 11.42 -21.73
C THR A 527 6.42 12.82 -21.15
N LEU A 528 7.65 13.33 -21.08
CA LEU A 528 7.92 14.68 -20.57
C LEU A 528 7.16 15.75 -21.38
N GLU A 529 7.14 15.61 -22.70
CA GLU A 529 6.46 16.50 -23.63
C GLU A 529 4.94 16.48 -23.40
N GLU A 530 4.38 15.28 -23.22
CA GLU A 530 2.95 15.12 -22.86
C GLU A 530 2.66 15.77 -21.51
N LYS A 531 3.51 15.57 -20.49
CA LYS A 531 3.34 16.20 -19.16
C LYS A 531 3.36 17.71 -19.22
N ILE A 532 4.23 18.32 -20.03
CA ILE A 532 4.26 19.78 -20.22
C ILE A 532 2.94 20.27 -20.80
N GLN A 533 2.40 19.57 -21.81
CA GLN A 533 1.13 19.94 -22.43
C GLN A 533 -0.06 19.74 -21.47
N ILE A 534 -0.07 18.64 -20.70
CA ILE A 534 -1.08 18.36 -19.68
C ILE A 534 -1.07 19.44 -18.60
N ALA A 535 0.12 19.82 -18.12
CA ALA A 535 0.28 20.88 -17.15
C ALA A 535 -0.27 22.21 -17.67
N ARG A 536 0.06 22.58 -18.92
CA ARG A 536 -0.40 23.83 -19.54
C ARG A 536 -1.91 23.87 -19.75
N LYS A 537 -2.48 22.80 -20.31
CA LYS A 537 -3.90 22.75 -20.70
C LYS A 537 -4.83 22.49 -19.52
N HIS A 538 -4.39 21.72 -18.52
CA HIS A 538 -5.28 21.22 -17.47
C HIS A 538 -4.81 21.56 -16.05
N LEU A 539 -3.56 21.25 -15.67
CA LEU A 539 -3.14 21.36 -14.26
C LEU A 539 -3.01 22.81 -13.80
N ILE A 540 -2.37 23.68 -14.58
CA ILE A 540 -2.17 25.09 -14.24
C ILE A 540 -3.51 25.82 -14.13
N PRO A 541 -4.44 25.73 -15.11
CA PRO A 541 -5.77 26.34 -14.96
C PRO A 541 -6.54 25.78 -13.75
N LYS A 542 -6.47 24.47 -13.50
CA LYS A 542 -7.14 23.82 -12.37
C LYS A 542 -6.61 24.35 -11.03
N GLN A 543 -5.29 24.36 -10.85
CA GLN A 543 -4.65 24.84 -9.61
C GLN A 543 -4.92 26.33 -9.39
N ARG A 544 -4.89 27.15 -10.45
CA ARG A 544 -5.26 28.57 -10.38
C ARG A 544 -6.69 28.79 -9.89
N ASN A 545 -7.65 28.09 -10.48
CA ASN A 545 -9.05 28.18 -10.07
C ASN A 545 -9.27 27.72 -8.61
N GLN A 546 -8.58 26.65 -8.19
CA GLN A 546 -8.67 26.14 -6.81
C GLN A 546 -8.10 27.12 -5.77
N HIS A 547 -7.13 27.95 -6.15
CA HIS A 547 -6.49 28.93 -5.27
C HIS A 547 -6.97 30.38 -5.53
N GLY A 548 -8.03 30.56 -6.32
CA GLY A 548 -8.63 31.89 -6.56
C GLY A 548 -7.77 32.85 -7.39
N LEU A 549 -6.80 32.37 -8.17
CA LEU A 549 -5.93 33.21 -8.99
C LEU A 549 -6.36 33.27 -10.47
N ASN A 550 -6.30 34.46 -11.05
CA ASN A 550 -6.56 34.69 -12.48
C ASN A 550 -5.28 34.61 -13.34
N SER A 551 -5.41 34.74 -14.66
CA SER A 551 -4.29 34.52 -15.61
C SER A 551 -3.32 35.67 -15.68
N LYS A 552 -3.71 36.83 -15.16
CA LYS A 552 -2.87 38.02 -15.09
C LYS A 552 -2.00 38.00 -13.83
N GLN A 553 -2.46 37.32 -12.77
CA GLN A 553 -1.75 37.19 -11.50
C GLN A 553 -0.65 36.13 -11.54
N ILE A 554 -0.78 35.08 -12.34
CA ILE A 554 0.27 34.05 -12.45
C ILE A 554 0.36 33.46 -13.85
N ALA A 555 1.59 33.44 -14.39
CA ALA A 555 1.96 32.88 -15.67
C ALA A 555 3.19 31.97 -15.51
N ILE A 556 3.00 30.67 -15.76
CA ILE A 556 4.06 29.66 -15.74
C ILE A 556 4.42 29.33 -17.19
N LYS A 557 5.66 29.64 -17.58
CA LYS A 557 6.16 29.41 -18.96
C LYS A 557 6.48 27.92 -19.18
N PRO A 558 6.44 27.40 -20.42
CA PRO A 558 6.74 25.99 -20.71
C PRO A 558 8.09 25.52 -20.18
N LYS A 559 9.15 26.34 -20.31
CA LYS A 559 10.49 26.04 -19.79
C LYS A 559 10.54 25.86 -18.26
N ILE A 560 9.62 26.50 -17.54
CA ILE A 560 9.49 26.36 -16.08
C ILE A 560 8.83 25.02 -15.76
N VAL A 561 7.79 24.64 -16.52
CA VAL A 561 7.14 23.33 -16.37
C VAL A 561 8.13 22.21 -16.69
N GLU A 562 8.93 22.36 -17.75
CA GLU A 562 10.02 21.45 -18.09
C GLU A 562 11.00 21.27 -16.92
N LYS A 563 11.49 22.38 -16.32
CA LYS A 563 12.34 22.34 -15.11
C LYS A 563 11.66 21.58 -13.96
N LEU A 564 10.35 21.78 -13.73
CA LEU A 564 9.62 21.06 -12.68
C LEU A 564 9.53 19.55 -12.96
N VAL A 565 9.31 19.17 -14.22
CA VAL A 565 9.21 17.77 -14.60
C VAL A 565 10.56 17.07 -14.46
N GLU A 566 11.66 17.71 -14.85
CA GLU A 566 13.00 17.14 -14.79
C GLU A 566 13.60 17.13 -13.38
N GLU A 567 13.57 18.26 -12.68
CA GLU A 567 14.40 18.47 -11.49
C GLU A 567 13.63 18.27 -10.17
N TYR A 568 12.29 18.27 -10.21
CA TYR A 568 11.44 18.22 -9.02
C TYR A 568 10.43 17.06 -9.01
N THR A 569 10.35 16.26 -10.07
CA THR A 569 9.46 15.09 -10.14
C THR A 569 10.15 13.88 -10.79
N ARG A 570 9.84 12.67 -10.30
CA ARG A 570 10.26 11.41 -10.93
C ARG A 570 9.13 10.38 -10.77
N GLU A 571 8.18 10.41 -11.70
CA GLU A 571 6.95 9.59 -11.71
C GLU A 571 6.50 9.33 -13.16
N SER A 572 5.68 8.31 -13.43
CA SER A 572 5.10 8.10 -14.77
C SER A 572 3.81 8.91 -15.02
N GLY A 573 3.11 9.33 -13.96
CA GLY A 573 1.92 10.18 -14.01
C GLY A 573 2.22 11.68 -13.91
N VAL A 574 1.21 12.47 -13.50
CA VAL A 574 1.35 13.91 -13.25
C VAL A 574 0.92 14.33 -11.83
N ARG A 575 0.86 13.38 -10.89
CA ARG A 575 0.32 13.65 -9.54
C ARG A 575 1.29 14.49 -8.71
N GLY A 576 2.57 14.14 -8.73
CA GLY A 576 3.66 14.94 -8.16
C GLY A 576 3.79 16.29 -8.86
N LEU A 577 3.71 16.32 -10.20
CA LEU A 577 3.73 17.57 -10.97
C LEU A 577 2.58 18.52 -10.55
N GLU A 578 1.35 18.01 -10.42
CA GLU A 578 0.21 18.81 -9.93
C GLU A 578 0.48 19.37 -8.53
N LYS A 579 1.04 18.57 -7.62
CA LYS A 579 1.42 19.04 -6.27
C LYS A 579 2.44 20.17 -6.32
N LYS A 580 3.51 20.03 -7.12
CA LYS A 580 4.56 21.06 -7.25
C LYS A 580 4.01 22.36 -7.86
N ILE A 581 3.18 22.25 -8.90
CA ILE A 581 2.46 23.41 -9.46
C ILE A 581 1.58 24.07 -8.40
N GLY A 582 0.84 23.27 -7.62
CA GLY A 582 0.02 23.76 -6.51
C GLY A 582 0.83 24.51 -5.45
N SER A 583 2.02 24.03 -5.10
CA SER A 583 2.94 24.73 -4.19
C SER A 583 3.39 26.09 -4.74
N ILE A 584 3.73 26.19 -6.03
CA ILE A 584 4.10 27.47 -6.67
C ILE A 584 2.91 28.44 -6.67
N VAL A 585 1.74 27.96 -7.08
CA VAL A 585 0.51 28.76 -7.11
C VAL A 585 0.18 29.29 -5.71
N ARG A 586 0.33 28.44 -4.68
CA ARG A 586 0.14 28.82 -3.28
C ARG A 586 1.19 29.84 -2.81
N GLY A 587 2.46 29.67 -3.18
CA GLY A 587 3.52 30.62 -2.86
C GLY A 587 3.23 32.02 -3.41
N ILE A 588 2.78 32.11 -4.66
CA ILE A 588 2.33 33.37 -5.27
C ILE A 588 1.07 33.91 -4.58
N ALA A 589 0.09 33.07 -4.28
CA ALA A 589 -1.11 33.48 -3.54
C ALA A 589 -0.74 34.07 -2.16
N THR A 590 0.23 33.50 -1.46
CA THR A 590 0.76 34.03 -0.19
C THR A 590 1.43 35.40 -0.40
N LYS A 591 2.25 35.57 -1.45
CA LYS A 591 2.87 36.88 -1.76
C LYS A 591 1.79 37.95 -2.03
N ILE A 592 0.73 37.60 -2.76
CA ILE A 592 -0.42 38.49 -3.01
C ILE A 592 -1.16 38.84 -1.71
N ALA A 593 -1.48 37.84 -0.89
CA ALA A 593 -2.22 38.03 0.36
C ALA A 593 -1.42 38.82 1.41
N MET A 594 -0.09 38.75 1.38
CA MET A 594 0.81 39.53 2.23
C MET A 594 1.16 40.91 1.65
N GLU A 595 0.56 41.30 0.51
CA GLU A 595 0.83 42.56 -0.19
C GLU A 595 2.32 42.77 -0.53
N LYS A 596 3.06 41.68 -0.73
CA LYS A 596 4.48 41.73 -1.13
C LYS A 596 4.60 41.95 -2.64
N THR A 597 5.63 42.67 -3.05
CA THR A 597 5.96 42.83 -4.47
C THR A 597 6.31 41.48 -5.08
N TYR A 598 5.74 41.18 -6.24
CA TYR A 598 5.99 39.94 -6.98
C TYR A 598 5.80 40.14 -8.47
N THR A 599 6.41 39.27 -9.26
CA THR A 599 6.22 39.22 -10.72
C THR A 599 5.22 38.12 -11.08
N PRO A 600 4.21 38.42 -11.92
CA PRO A 600 3.26 37.39 -12.37
C PRO A 600 3.91 36.26 -13.17
N ALA A 601 4.99 36.54 -13.89
CA ALA A 601 5.75 35.53 -14.60
C ALA A 601 6.74 34.85 -13.65
N VAL A 602 6.53 33.55 -13.39
CA VAL A 602 7.38 32.76 -12.50
C VAL A 602 8.77 32.58 -13.13
N SER A 603 9.81 32.98 -12.39
CA SER A 603 11.23 32.84 -12.76
C SER A 603 11.82 31.50 -12.27
N LYS A 604 13.10 31.22 -12.56
CA LYS A 604 13.76 29.99 -12.05
C LYS A 604 14.07 30.12 -10.56
N GLU A 605 14.41 31.33 -10.14
CA GLU A 605 14.76 31.73 -8.79
C GLU A 605 13.54 31.63 -7.87
N ASP A 606 12.36 32.02 -8.37
CA ASP A 606 11.09 31.85 -7.65
C ASP A 606 10.78 30.37 -7.33
N ILE A 607 11.20 29.44 -8.20
CA ILE A 607 11.00 28.01 -7.96
C ILE A 607 11.86 27.56 -6.79
N GLU A 608 13.12 27.98 -6.76
CA GLU A 608 14.05 27.59 -5.70
C GLU A 608 13.67 28.22 -4.35
N ASP A 609 13.17 29.46 -4.36
CA ASP A 609 12.56 30.12 -3.19
C ASP A 609 11.36 29.34 -2.64
N MET A 610 10.48 28.83 -3.51
CA MET A 610 9.22 28.19 -3.09
C MET A 610 9.31 26.67 -2.88
N LEU A 611 10.16 25.97 -3.64
CA LEU A 611 10.28 24.51 -3.63
C LEU A 611 11.60 24.00 -3.05
N GLY A 612 12.57 24.88 -2.82
CA GLY A 612 13.93 24.53 -2.44
C GLY A 612 14.81 24.13 -3.62
N ALA A 613 16.02 23.65 -3.29
CA ALA A 613 16.98 23.18 -4.29
C ALA A 613 16.41 22.04 -5.16
N PRO A 614 16.88 21.90 -6.41
CA PRO A 614 16.60 20.74 -7.27
C PRO A 614 16.79 19.42 -6.52
N ILE A 615 15.85 18.49 -6.71
CA ILE A 615 15.86 17.17 -6.05
C ILE A 615 16.57 16.13 -6.92
N PHE A 616 16.49 16.29 -8.24
CA PHE A 616 17.03 15.38 -9.23
C PHE A 616 18.00 16.10 -10.16
N ASP A 617 19.12 15.44 -10.46
CA ASP A 617 20.07 15.88 -11.47
C ASP A 617 19.57 15.58 -12.88
N LYS A 618 20.09 16.30 -13.87
CA LYS A 618 19.77 16.06 -15.29
C LYS A 618 20.55 14.85 -15.82
N ASP A 619 19.89 14.08 -16.66
CA ASP A 619 20.50 12.99 -17.44
C ASP A 619 21.40 13.59 -18.54
N ILE A 620 22.66 13.88 -18.22
CA ILE A 620 23.63 14.44 -19.16
C ILE A 620 24.44 13.30 -19.80
N TYR A 621 24.64 13.39 -21.11
CA TYR A 621 25.56 12.50 -21.83
C TYR A 621 27.01 12.71 -21.37
N GLU A 622 27.65 11.65 -20.88
CA GLU A 622 29.08 11.62 -20.59
C GLU A 622 29.89 11.19 -21.82
N ASP A 623 31.12 11.71 -21.96
CA ASP A 623 31.92 11.51 -23.18
C ASP A 623 32.44 10.08 -23.34
N ASN A 624 32.39 9.55 -24.56
CA ASN A 624 32.84 8.20 -24.95
C ASN A 624 34.35 8.19 -25.28
N GLU A 625 35.17 8.97 -24.57
CA GLU A 625 36.63 9.01 -24.82
C GLU A 625 37.36 7.78 -24.27
N ILE A 626 36.78 7.10 -23.28
CA ILE A 626 37.37 5.96 -22.58
C ILE A 626 36.89 4.66 -23.23
N ALA A 627 37.81 3.72 -23.45
CA ALA A 627 37.47 2.41 -24.00
C ALA A 627 36.67 1.62 -22.96
N GLY A 628 35.57 0.99 -23.41
CA GLY A 628 34.71 0.20 -22.54
C GLY A 628 33.60 0.97 -21.83
N VAL A 629 33.37 2.24 -22.18
CA VAL A 629 32.20 3.02 -21.73
C VAL A 629 31.21 3.16 -22.89
N VAL A 630 29.97 2.72 -22.70
CA VAL A 630 28.93 2.74 -23.73
C VAL A 630 27.60 3.20 -23.15
N THR A 631 26.90 4.06 -23.89
CA THR A 631 25.55 4.50 -23.55
C THR A 631 24.50 3.46 -23.98
N GLY A 632 23.79 2.90 -23.01
CA GLY A 632 22.62 2.05 -23.18
C GLY A 632 21.32 2.79 -22.88
N LEU A 633 20.21 2.29 -23.41
CA LEU A 633 18.87 2.80 -23.09
C LEU A 633 18.14 1.83 -22.16
N ALA A 634 17.63 2.35 -21.05
CA ALA A 634 16.86 1.59 -20.10
C ALA A 634 15.42 2.05 -20.03
N TRP A 635 14.57 1.13 -19.62
CA TRP A 635 13.21 1.43 -19.25
C TRP A 635 13.07 1.24 -17.74
N THR A 636 12.54 2.26 -17.07
CA THR A 636 12.23 2.24 -15.64
C THR A 636 10.74 2.48 -15.45
N ALA A 637 10.22 2.17 -14.26
CA ALA A 637 8.82 2.41 -13.93
C ALA A 637 8.39 3.89 -14.06
N VAL A 638 9.35 4.82 -13.99
CA VAL A 638 9.10 6.28 -14.09
C VAL A 638 9.30 6.83 -15.52
N GLY A 639 9.74 5.99 -16.46
CA GLY A 639 9.98 6.35 -17.85
C GLY A 639 11.31 5.81 -18.38
N GLY A 640 11.72 6.31 -19.55
CA GLY A 640 12.99 5.94 -20.16
C GLY A 640 14.16 6.65 -19.47
N ASP A 641 15.29 5.98 -19.41
CA ASP A 641 16.52 6.46 -18.78
C ASP A 641 17.74 6.10 -19.65
N ILE A 642 18.84 6.83 -19.50
CA ILE A 642 20.13 6.49 -20.11
C ILE A 642 21.01 5.79 -19.06
N LEU A 643 21.71 4.75 -19.48
CA LEU A 643 22.65 4.04 -18.62
C LEU A 643 24.03 4.07 -19.25
N PHE A 644 25.05 4.34 -18.44
CA PHE A 644 26.43 4.14 -18.83
C PHE A 644 26.85 2.75 -18.38
N ILE A 645 27.26 1.90 -19.32
CA ILE A 645 27.89 0.62 -18.99
C ILE A 645 29.38 0.87 -19.07
N GLU A 646 30.03 0.78 -17.92
CA GLU A 646 31.46 0.94 -17.77
C GLU A 646 32.12 -0.42 -17.62
N SER A 647 33.23 -0.61 -18.30
CA SER A 647 33.99 -1.84 -18.21
C SER A 647 35.49 -1.55 -18.09
N SER A 648 36.17 -2.33 -17.26
CA SER A 648 37.60 -2.15 -16.99
C SER A 648 38.33 -3.49 -16.88
N LEU A 649 39.63 -3.45 -17.19
CA LEU A 649 40.53 -4.60 -17.11
C LEU A 649 41.54 -4.43 -15.97
N SER A 650 41.71 -5.50 -15.20
CA SER A 650 42.78 -5.68 -14.20
C SER A 650 43.55 -6.97 -14.48
N PRO A 651 44.88 -7.01 -14.28
CA PRO A 651 45.63 -8.26 -14.43
C PRO A 651 45.07 -9.35 -13.51
N GLY A 652 44.83 -10.55 -14.03
CA GLY A 652 44.07 -11.57 -13.32
C GLY A 652 44.05 -12.95 -13.99
N LYS A 653 42.98 -13.72 -13.74
CA LYS A 653 42.78 -15.10 -14.22
C LYS A 653 41.57 -15.24 -15.17
N GLY A 654 41.05 -14.16 -15.72
CA GLY A 654 39.89 -14.18 -16.63
C GLY A 654 38.53 -14.16 -15.94
N ARG A 655 38.45 -13.67 -14.70
CA ARG A 655 37.18 -13.57 -13.94
C ARG A 655 36.34 -12.40 -14.42
N LEU A 656 35.02 -12.60 -14.43
CA LEU A 656 34.03 -11.55 -14.71
C LEU A 656 33.39 -11.09 -13.41
N HIS A 657 33.59 -9.83 -13.05
CA HIS A 657 32.98 -9.18 -11.90
C HIS A 657 31.89 -8.21 -12.35
N LEU A 658 30.72 -8.30 -11.73
CA LEU A 658 29.54 -7.53 -12.10
C LEU A 658 29.09 -6.71 -10.89
N THR A 659 28.97 -5.39 -11.05
CA THR A 659 28.62 -4.46 -9.97
C THR A 659 27.56 -3.45 -10.44
N GLY A 660 26.85 -2.82 -9.50
CA GLY A 660 25.79 -1.85 -9.82
C GLY A 660 24.35 -2.33 -9.53
N ASN A 661 24.18 -3.28 -8.60
CA ASN A 661 22.87 -3.85 -8.22
C ASN A 661 22.08 -4.43 -9.41
N LEU A 662 22.78 -5.29 -10.16
CA LEU A 662 22.25 -5.98 -11.33
C LEU A 662 21.42 -7.19 -10.90
N GLY A 663 20.24 -7.35 -11.49
CA GLY A 663 19.42 -8.56 -11.35
C GLY A 663 20.01 -9.73 -12.14
N ASP A 664 19.43 -10.91 -11.96
CA ASP A 664 20.01 -12.15 -12.50
C ASP A 664 19.95 -12.21 -14.03
N ILE A 665 18.89 -11.68 -14.65
CA ILE A 665 18.76 -11.64 -16.12
C ILE A 665 19.84 -10.74 -16.74
N MET A 666 20.15 -9.63 -16.06
CA MET A 666 21.19 -8.72 -16.51
C MET A 666 22.60 -9.30 -16.33
N LYS A 667 22.84 -10.11 -15.29
CA LYS A 667 24.10 -10.86 -15.10
C LYS A 667 24.28 -11.94 -16.17
N GLU A 668 23.20 -12.65 -16.51
CA GLU A 668 23.20 -13.60 -17.62
C GLU A 668 23.57 -12.91 -18.94
N SER A 669 22.99 -11.74 -19.21
CA SER A 669 23.29 -10.95 -20.40
C SER A 669 24.77 -10.57 -20.49
N ALA A 670 25.40 -10.18 -19.38
CA ALA A 670 26.84 -9.90 -19.36
C ALA A 670 27.69 -11.16 -19.65
N THR A 671 27.28 -12.30 -19.11
CA THR A 671 27.93 -13.59 -19.32
C THR A 671 27.81 -14.05 -20.78
N LEU A 672 26.63 -13.90 -21.37
CA LEU A 672 26.33 -14.14 -22.79
C LEU A 672 27.21 -13.29 -23.71
N ALA A 673 27.33 -11.98 -23.41
CA ALA A 673 28.15 -11.06 -24.18
C ALA A 673 29.64 -11.47 -24.16
N MET A 674 30.16 -11.82 -22.98
CA MET A 674 31.54 -12.28 -22.82
C MET A 674 31.79 -13.61 -23.54
N ALA A 675 30.86 -14.57 -23.44
CA ALA A 675 30.94 -15.85 -24.13
C ALA A 675 30.94 -15.68 -25.66
N TYR A 676 30.06 -14.82 -26.19
CA TYR A 676 30.03 -14.52 -27.62
C TYR A 676 31.33 -13.88 -28.10
N LEU A 677 31.86 -12.91 -27.35
CA LEU A 677 33.12 -12.23 -27.69
C LEU A 677 34.30 -13.22 -27.70
N ARG A 678 34.40 -14.10 -26.70
CA ARG A 678 35.44 -15.15 -26.63
C ARG A 678 35.32 -16.14 -27.80
N ALA A 679 34.11 -16.60 -28.10
CA ALA A 679 33.85 -17.53 -29.20
C ALA A 679 34.16 -16.93 -30.59
N ASN A 680 34.15 -15.60 -30.73
CA ASN A 680 34.37 -14.89 -31.99
C ASN A 680 35.62 -14.00 -31.96
N ALA A 681 36.57 -14.25 -31.05
CA ALA A 681 37.72 -13.38 -30.81
C ALA A 681 38.56 -13.10 -32.08
N GLU A 682 38.74 -14.11 -32.93
CA GLU A 682 39.47 -13.99 -34.20
C GLU A 682 38.82 -12.97 -35.15
N LYS A 683 37.48 -12.93 -35.22
CA LYS A 683 36.75 -11.97 -36.06
C LYS A 683 37.00 -10.52 -35.65
N PHE A 684 37.29 -10.29 -34.38
CA PHE A 684 37.58 -8.97 -33.81
C PHE A 684 39.07 -8.68 -33.67
N ASN A 685 39.95 -9.55 -34.16
CA ASN A 685 41.41 -9.49 -34.00
C ASN A 685 41.86 -9.41 -32.53
N ILE A 686 41.23 -10.20 -31.65
CA ILE A 686 41.59 -10.30 -30.23
C ILE A 686 42.29 -11.65 -29.99
N PRO A 687 43.52 -11.68 -29.48
CA PRO A 687 44.17 -12.94 -29.12
C PRO A 687 43.46 -13.64 -27.96
N ASN A 688 43.22 -14.95 -28.08
CA ASN A 688 42.49 -15.72 -27.08
C ASN A 688 43.12 -15.70 -25.68
N GLU A 689 44.46 -15.62 -25.60
CA GLU A 689 45.20 -15.61 -24.32
C GLU A 689 44.84 -14.40 -23.43
N VAL A 690 44.36 -13.30 -24.03
CA VAL A 690 44.04 -12.07 -23.29
C VAL A 690 42.85 -12.30 -22.35
N PHE A 691 41.92 -13.18 -22.70
CA PHE A 691 40.76 -13.49 -21.85
C PHE A 691 41.13 -14.24 -20.58
N ASP A 692 42.25 -14.97 -20.56
CA ASP A 692 42.70 -15.73 -19.38
C ASP A 692 43.68 -14.94 -18.50
N LYS A 693 44.29 -13.86 -19.03
CA LYS A 693 45.28 -13.02 -18.32
C LYS A 693 44.69 -11.79 -17.65
N TRP A 694 43.46 -11.40 -18.00
CA TRP A 694 42.82 -10.18 -17.54
C TRP A 694 41.45 -10.46 -16.93
N ASP A 695 41.24 -10.02 -15.70
CA ASP A 695 39.91 -9.97 -15.10
C ASP A 695 39.13 -8.76 -15.64
N VAL A 696 37.84 -8.96 -15.89
CA VAL A 696 36.91 -7.98 -16.43
C VAL A 696 35.97 -7.53 -15.33
N ASN A 697 35.89 -6.22 -15.11
CA ASN A 697 34.89 -5.64 -14.20
C ASN A 697 33.89 -4.83 -15.02
N ILE A 698 32.61 -5.17 -14.93
CA ILE A 698 31.52 -4.37 -15.49
C ILE A 698 30.80 -3.66 -14.34
N HIS A 699 30.66 -2.36 -14.49
CA HIS A 699 29.92 -1.50 -13.58
C HIS A 699 28.78 -0.82 -14.32
N VAL A 700 27.60 -0.82 -13.71
CA VAL A 700 26.46 0.00 -14.14
C VAL A 700 26.15 0.97 -13.00
N PRO A 701 26.48 2.27 -13.12
CA PRO A 701 26.30 3.28 -12.06
C PRO A 701 24.86 3.38 -11.55
N ALA A 702 24.61 4.10 -10.45
CA ALA A 702 23.29 4.24 -9.79
C ALA A 702 22.74 2.94 -9.16
N GLY A 703 23.51 2.33 -8.24
CA GLY A 703 23.21 1.04 -7.60
C GLY A 703 22.02 1.01 -6.61
N ALA A 704 21.35 2.13 -6.34
CA ALA A 704 20.18 2.14 -5.46
C ALA A 704 18.89 1.62 -6.14
N THR A 705 18.81 1.69 -7.48
CA THR A 705 17.68 1.17 -8.25
C THR A 705 18.03 -0.19 -8.85
N PRO A 706 17.28 -1.27 -8.57
CA PRO A 706 17.49 -2.56 -9.21
C PRO A 706 17.39 -2.45 -10.72
N LYS A 707 18.37 -2.99 -11.44
CA LYS A 707 18.42 -3.01 -12.90
C LYS A 707 18.36 -4.44 -13.35
N ASP A 708 17.19 -4.84 -13.83
CA ASP A 708 16.96 -6.20 -14.27
C ASP A 708 16.23 -6.20 -15.60
N GLY A 709 16.76 -6.97 -16.56
CA GLY A 709 16.23 -7.08 -17.90
C GLY A 709 17.30 -7.31 -18.97
N PRO A 710 16.98 -8.05 -20.05
CA PRO A 710 17.97 -8.48 -21.03
C PRO A 710 18.34 -7.37 -22.05
N SER A 711 17.68 -6.21 -21.99
CA SER A 711 17.74 -5.18 -23.03
C SER A 711 19.06 -4.41 -23.16
N ALA A 712 20.02 -4.68 -22.27
CA ALA A 712 21.36 -4.10 -22.27
C ALA A 712 22.42 -5.00 -22.93
N GLY A 713 22.04 -6.16 -23.48
CA GLY A 713 22.96 -7.15 -24.03
C GLY A 713 23.90 -6.57 -25.10
N ILE A 714 23.36 -5.88 -26.11
CA ILE A 714 24.20 -5.30 -27.18
C ILE A 714 25.11 -4.17 -26.66
N THR A 715 24.67 -3.46 -25.63
CA THR A 715 25.45 -2.42 -24.96
C THR A 715 26.66 -3.02 -24.24
N MET A 716 26.44 -4.11 -23.49
CA MET A 716 27.51 -4.84 -22.80
C MET A 716 28.50 -5.45 -23.78
N LEU A 717 28.02 -6.06 -24.86
CA LEU A 717 28.89 -6.60 -25.91
C LEU A 717 29.78 -5.51 -26.52
N THR A 718 29.19 -4.35 -26.81
CA THR A 718 29.94 -3.22 -27.37
C THR A 718 30.97 -2.68 -26.39
N ALA A 719 30.63 -2.59 -25.09
CA ALA A 719 31.56 -2.15 -24.05
C ALA A 719 32.75 -3.11 -23.94
N LEU A 720 32.49 -4.42 -23.85
CA LEU A 720 33.54 -5.43 -23.82
C LEU A 720 34.41 -5.42 -25.08
N THR A 721 33.79 -5.31 -26.26
CA THR A 721 34.53 -5.28 -27.53
C THR A 721 35.40 -4.02 -27.63
N SER A 722 34.89 -2.85 -27.23
CA SER A 722 35.69 -1.62 -27.12
C SER A 722 36.85 -1.79 -26.14
N LEU A 723 36.62 -2.42 -25.00
CA LEU A 723 37.62 -2.65 -23.96
C LEU A 723 38.77 -3.56 -24.44
N PHE A 724 38.50 -4.67 -25.14
CA PHE A 724 39.55 -5.57 -25.61
C PHE A 724 40.25 -5.09 -26.89
N THR A 725 39.55 -4.36 -27.77
CA THR A 725 40.15 -3.82 -29.00
C THR A 725 40.78 -2.44 -28.82
N GLN A 726 40.46 -1.77 -27.70
CA GLN A 726 40.77 -0.36 -27.41
C GLN A 726 40.21 0.61 -28.46
N ARG A 727 39.22 0.19 -29.26
CA ARG A 727 38.53 1.02 -30.26
C ARG A 727 37.58 2.00 -29.59
N LYS A 728 37.56 3.24 -30.08
CA LYS A 728 36.68 4.29 -29.58
C LYS A 728 35.22 4.01 -29.97
N VAL A 729 34.29 4.18 -29.04
CA VAL A 729 32.84 4.12 -29.30
C VAL A 729 32.43 5.43 -29.99
N ARG A 730 31.57 5.35 -31.00
CA ARG A 730 31.04 6.54 -31.70
C ARG A 730 30.37 7.48 -30.70
N SER A 731 30.53 8.78 -30.88
CA SER A 731 29.90 9.78 -30.01
C SER A 731 28.40 9.89 -30.30
N LYS A 732 27.62 10.22 -29.27
CA LYS A 732 26.16 10.46 -29.37
C LYS A 732 25.38 9.30 -30.00
N ILE A 733 25.83 8.07 -29.72
CA ILE A 733 25.13 6.85 -30.08
C ILE A 733 24.59 6.17 -28.81
N ALA A 734 23.37 5.66 -28.88
CA ALA A 734 22.81 4.78 -27.86
C ALA A 734 22.29 3.49 -28.48
N MET A 735 22.15 2.46 -27.64
CA MET A 735 21.70 1.16 -28.10
C MET A 735 20.88 0.42 -27.04
N THR A 736 19.94 -0.40 -27.50
CA THR A 736 19.19 -1.34 -26.68
C THR A 736 18.81 -2.55 -27.52
N GLY A 737 18.89 -3.74 -26.93
CA GLY A 737 18.67 -4.99 -27.64
C GLY A 737 19.13 -6.16 -26.79
N GLU A 738 18.34 -7.22 -26.82
CA GLU A 738 18.68 -8.49 -26.19
C GLU A 738 19.59 -9.31 -27.12
N ILE A 739 20.44 -10.14 -26.53
CA ILE A 739 21.46 -10.90 -27.24
C ILE A 739 21.30 -12.40 -27.03
N THR A 740 21.68 -13.20 -28.04
CA THR A 740 21.71 -14.66 -27.98
C THR A 740 23.11 -15.21 -28.29
N LEU A 741 23.45 -16.42 -27.81
CA LEU A 741 24.73 -17.06 -28.16
C LEU A 741 24.98 -17.22 -29.67
N ARG A 742 23.91 -17.22 -30.48
CA ARG A 742 23.98 -17.33 -31.95
C ARG A 742 24.35 -16.03 -32.66
N GLY A 743 24.53 -14.92 -31.94
CA GLY A 743 24.84 -13.63 -32.56
C GLY A 743 23.61 -12.84 -33.01
N LYS A 744 22.38 -13.28 -32.69
CA LYS A 744 21.15 -12.52 -33.02
C LYS A 744 20.79 -11.45 -31.99
N VAL A 745 20.26 -10.33 -32.48
CA VAL A 745 19.69 -9.23 -31.69
C VAL A 745 18.17 -9.35 -31.64
N LEU A 746 17.62 -9.55 -30.44
CA LEU A 746 16.18 -9.73 -30.21
C LEU A 746 15.50 -8.40 -29.84
N PRO A 747 14.18 -8.27 -30.14
CA PRO A 747 13.43 -7.06 -29.82
C PRO A 747 13.25 -6.86 -28.33
N VAL A 748 13.14 -5.59 -27.92
CA VAL A 748 12.95 -5.19 -26.53
C VAL A 748 11.75 -4.27 -26.37
N GLY A 749 11.19 -4.21 -25.17
CA GLY A 749 10.07 -3.31 -24.83
C GLY A 749 10.50 -1.87 -24.50
N GLY A 750 9.49 -1.00 -24.34
CA GLY A 750 9.67 0.39 -23.88
C GLY A 750 10.35 1.32 -24.89
N ILE A 751 10.18 1.06 -26.20
CA ILE A 751 10.91 1.76 -27.27
C ILE A 751 10.59 3.26 -27.30
N LYS A 752 9.32 3.65 -27.12
CA LYS A 752 8.91 5.06 -27.08
C LYS A 752 9.66 5.81 -25.99
N GLU A 753 9.66 5.28 -24.78
CA GLU A 753 10.29 5.89 -23.62
C GLU A 753 11.82 5.96 -23.75
N LYS A 754 12.43 4.87 -24.23
CA LYS A 754 13.89 4.78 -24.46
C LYS A 754 14.38 5.79 -25.50
N ILE A 755 13.66 5.95 -26.61
CA ILE A 755 14.01 6.91 -27.67
C ILE A 755 13.92 8.35 -27.17
N LEU A 756 12.89 8.68 -26.39
CA LEU A 756 12.75 10.01 -25.82
C LEU A 756 13.83 10.30 -24.77
N ALA A 757 14.26 9.29 -24.00
CA ALA A 757 15.43 9.42 -23.13
C ALA A 757 16.71 9.73 -23.91
N ALA A 758 16.95 9.01 -25.01
CA ALA A 758 18.08 9.28 -25.89
C ALA A 758 18.08 10.72 -26.42
N LYS A 759 16.92 11.21 -26.90
CA LYS A 759 16.78 12.56 -27.43
C LYS A 759 17.09 13.63 -26.39
N ARG A 760 16.59 13.47 -25.15
CA ARG A 760 16.86 14.38 -24.03
C ARG A 760 18.36 14.46 -23.70
N ALA A 761 19.05 13.33 -23.80
CA ALA A 761 20.50 13.23 -23.62
C ALA A 761 21.32 13.77 -24.81
N ASN A 762 20.68 14.41 -25.81
CA ASN A 762 21.32 14.88 -27.04
C ASN A 762 22.03 13.78 -27.85
N ILE A 763 21.45 12.58 -27.84
CA ILE A 763 21.89 11.44 -28.65
C ILE A 763 21.23 11.56 -30.02
N ASN A 764 22.01 11.36 -31.08
CA ASN A 764 21.54 11.56 -32.46
C ASN A 764 21.36 10.22 -33.20
N GLU A 765 22.07 9.17 -32.79
CA GLU A 765 22.03 7.85 -33.43
C GLU A 765 21.58 6.78 -32.44
N ILE A 766 20.64 5.91 -32.84
CA ILE A 766 20.11 4.84 -31.99
C ILE A 766 20.17 3.51 -32.73
N ILE A 767 20.73 2.48 -32.08
CA ILE A 767 20.73 1.10 -32.57
C ILE A 767 19.60 0.31 -31.91
N LEU A 768 18.78 -0.35 -32.72
CA LEU A 768 17.62 -1.16 -32.31
C LEU A 768 17.56 -2.47 -33.10
N SER A 769 16.85 -3.46 -32.56
CA SER A 769 16.48 -4.66 -33.33
C SER A 769 15.61 -4.27 -34.53
N SER A 770 15.77 -4.92 -35.69
CA SER A 770 14.89 -4.67 -36.84
C SER A 770 13.42 -4.94 -36.54
N SER A 771 13.15 -5.88 -35.63
CA SER A 771 11.80 -6.21 -35.17
C SER A 771 11.14 -5.06 -34.39
N ASN A 772 11.90 -4.13 -33.83
CA ASN A 772 11.38 -2.95 -33.13
C ASN A 772 11.01 -1.78 -34.05
N LYS A 773 11.25 -1.88 -35.37
CA LYS A 773 10.88 -0.84 -36.34
C LYS A 773 9.39 -0.49 -36.30
N LYS A 774 8.53 -1.50 -36.07
CA LYS A 774 7.09 -1.32 -35.90
C LYS A 774 6.74 -0.40 -34.73
N ASP A 775 7.50 -0.46 -33.64
CA ASP A 775 7.25 0.31 -32.42
C ASP A 775 7.66 1.78 -32.62
N VAL A 776 8.70 2.04 -33.42
CA VAL A 776 9.13 3.40 -33.78
C VAL A 776 8.07 4.11 -34.64
N LEU A 777 7.38 3.38 -35.53
CA LEU A 777 6.31 3.93 -36.37
C LEU A 777 5.08 4.40 -35.56
N GLU A 778 4.91 3.92 -34.34
CA GLU A 778 3.83 4.38 -33.46
C GLU A 778 4.11 5.74 -32.79
N ILE A 779 5.36 6.22 -32.87
CA ILE A 779 5.78 7.49 -32.26
C ILE A 779 5.52 8.63 -33.24
N LYS A 780 4.92 9.73 -32.76
CA LYS A 780 4.69 10.93 -33.58
C LYS A 780 6.01 11.43 -34.17
N GLU A 781 6.01 11.74 -35.47
CA GLU A 781 7.20 12.14 -36.22
C GLU A 781 7.95 13.31 -35.58
N ASP A 782 7.23 14.29 -35.04
CA ASP A 782 7.81 15.45 -34.34
C ASP A 782 8.76 15.05 -33.20
N TYR A 783 8.50 13.92 -32.53
CA TYR A 783 9.32 13.44 -31.42
C TYR A 783 10.58 12.70 -31.88
N ILE A 784 10.56 12.07 -33.06
CA ILE A 784 11.71 11.32 -33.60
C ILE A 784 12.48 12.10 -34.67
N LYS A 785 12.01 13.29 -35.03
CA LYS A 785 12.73 14.22 -35.90
C LYS A 785 14.13 14.45 -35.36
N ASP A 786 15.11 14.41 -36.27
CA ASP A 786 16.56 14.56 -36.06
C ASP A 786 17.28 13.34 -35.42
N LEU A 787 16.59 12.20 -35.24
CA LEU A 787 17.20 10.93 -34.83
C LEU A 787 17.45 10.02 -36.03
N LYS A 788 18.62 9.39 -36.06
CA LYS A 788 18.97 8.35 -37.02
C LYS A 788 18.88 6.98 -36.37
N PHE A 789 18.05 6.10 -36.95
CA PHE A 789 17.87 4.74 -36.46
C PHE A 789 18.67 3.73 -37.30
N HIS A 790 19.38 2.83 -36.63
CA HIS A 790 20.03 1.67 -37.22
C HIS A 790 19.28 0.42 -36.76
N TYR A 791 18.61 -0.25 -37.70
CA TYR A 791 17.84 -1.46 -37.46
C TYR A 791 18.70 -2.67 -37.79
N ILE A 792 18.96 -3.52 -36.79
CA ILE A 792 19.98 -4.56 -36.85
C ILE A 792 19.41 -5.91 -36.39
N ASP A 793 19.81 -7.00 -37.04
CA ASP A 793 19.46 -8.37 -36.65
C ASP A 793 20.65 -9.17 -36.10
N ASP A 794 21.88 -8.74 -36.39
CA ASP A 794 23.12 -9.44 -36.04
C ASP A 794 24.04 -8.59 -35.15
N MET A 795 24.66 -9.22 -34.16
CA MET A 795 25.56 -8.55 -33.22
C MET A 795 26.82 -7.99 -33.87
N ALA A 796 27.30 -8.60 -34.96
CA ALA A 796 28.48 -8.08 -35.67
C ALA A 796 28.20 -6.70 -36.26
N GLU A 797 27.01 -6.50 -36.82
CA GLU A 797 26.58 -5.20 -37.36
C GLU A 797 26.53 -4.12 -36.26
N VAL A 798 26.10 -4.48 -35.05
CA VAL A 798 26.13 -3.55 -33.90
C VAL A 798 27.54 -2.99 -33.69
N ILE A 799 28.55 -3.86 -33.70
CA ILE A 799 29.95 -3.47 -33.49
C ILE A 799 30.47 -2.57 -34.62
N ASP A 800 30.11 -2.87 -35.86
CA ASP A 800 30.53 -2.07 -37.02
C ASP A 800 29.92 -0.67 -37.02
N HIS A 801 28.67 -0.55 -36.58
CA HIS A 801 28.01 0.75 -36.43
C HIS A 801 28.52 1.53 -35.21
N ALA A 802 28.73 0.84 -34.08
CA ALA A 802 29.04 1.46 -32.80
C ALA A 802 30.53 1.79 -32.58
N LEU A 803 31.47 0.99 -33.09
CA LEU A 803 32.91 1.19 -32.83
C LEU A 803 33.62 1.82 -34.03
N LEU A 804 34.38 2.89 -33.78
CA LEU A 804 35.26 3.50 -34.77
C LEU A 804 36.49 2.62 -35.03
N LYS A 805 37.14 2.81 -36.19
CA LYS A 805 38.44 2.16 -36.49
C LYS A 805 39.60 2.76 -35.68
N THR A 806 39.41 3.96 -35.13
CA THR A 806 40.40 4.67 -34.31
C THR A 806 40.40 4.17 -32.88
N LYS A 807 41.59 4.00 -32.29
CA LYS A 807 41.76 3.68 -30.87
C LYS A 807 41.54 4.90 -29.97
N VAL A 808 41.25 4.67 -28.69
CA VAL A 808 41.13 5.72 -27.66
C VAL A 808 42.47 6.41 -27.37
N LYS A 809 42.44 7.58 -26.72
CA LYS A 809 43.65 8.26 -26.24
C LYS A 809 44.32 7.39 -25.17
N ASN A 810 45.64 7.19 -25.28
CA ASN A 810 46.43 6.31 -24.38
C ASN A 810 45.89 4.86 -24.31
N PRO A 811 45.84 4.12 -25.43
CA PRO A 811 45.31 2.76 -25.44
C PRO A 811 46.18 1.83 -24.60
N LYS A 812 45.56 0.98 -23.77
CA LYS A 812 46.27 -0.07 -23.04
C LYS A 812 46.85 -1.08 -24.04
N LYS A 813 48.12 -1.46 -23.86
CA LYS A 813 48.73 -2.59 -24.58
C LYS A 813 48.34 -3.88 -23.88
N LEU A 814 47.37 -4.58 -24.44
CA LEU A 814 46.84 -5.83 -23.89
C LEU A 814 47.60 -7.06 -24.41
N TYR A 815 48.30 -6.90 -25.54
CA TYR A 815 49.13 -7.86 -26.25
C TYR A 815 50.11 -7.12 -27.16
#